data_AF-A0A926K0D5-F1
#
_entry.id   AF-A0A926K0D5-F1
#
_cell.length_a   1.000
_cell.length_b   1.000
_cell.length_c   1.000
_cell.angle_alpha   90.00
_cell.angle_beta   90.00
_cell.angle_gamma   90.00
#
_symmetry.space_group_name_H-M   'P 1'
#
loop_
_entity.id
_entity.type
_entity.pdbx_description
1 polymer ?
#
loop_
_entity_poly.entity_id
_entity_poly.type
_entity_poly.pdbx_seq_one_letter_code
_entity_poly.pdbx_strand_id
1 'polypeptide(L)'
;MADHVELRSGAYLDSVTLMQVSRTVAAAPGVEAAQVAMATELNLDVIRGMGFDVPPAAPNDLVIAIRGDDGGVAAGQSALEAALAQNRSTASASAGLGEAPPPRTLGGALSLSGADLALVSVPGEHAVTEALDAIRAGVSVMVFSDNVPVEDEVRLKDAAADAGVLVMGPDCGTAIVGGVALGFANVVRPGPVGIVAASGTGAQQVMCLLDAAGVGVSHCLGVGGRDLSSAVAARSTKQALAALAADPVTESVVVVSKPPAAEVLSDLRAYAAGLGKPVHWATLGTGRPDLTAAVEAVILAGGHSVPSRWPSWRPDADGEPSVDSAFRSAVRQGDSLRGLFCGGTLADEAMLVAGAVLGDIRSNIPLRRDLALGPDLRDTGHVVIDFGDDTLTQGRAHPMIDPSLRLERIATEAGDPTCGVLLLDLVLGHGAHSDPAPELADAIRSAREVAAAAGRVLPVVVSLTATEADPQGTARSADLLVAAGAEVLLSNAEATRRAVRLLGHDVPEAEHTMHDTAYAPDDAQRAADGAEPLGGLLGRDITVAAVGVSLFADALRAQAVSVTEAAWQPPVAGTAGNLGRVLADPRRDAANAEALRRMVAAGADLVDVRPASEALGLERGTFLHAGPPIAFDRASGPLRGALIGAMLFEGLAATAEEAEAKLHKGDGITLDPCHHRDAVGPMAGVISPSMWLYELRDEVHDNTSWCSLNEGLGKVLRYGAYGPEVIDRLRWMNTVLGPILQQAVRARVDREGGIDVKAIIAQMLQMGDEGHNRNRAGSLMLLRELLPTMITADASSTDIAEAVRFSGANEHFFLNLGMPACKLSTLAAHGIPGSSVVTTMARNGTDFGIRVSGTGDAWFTGPANTPEGLFLGSYGPDDANPDIGDSAITETAGIGGFAMAAAPAIVRFVGGDVPFALRATQTMYEITVGEHTAYQVPILEFRGTPTGIDVAAVARTGILPQINTGMAGRVAGTGQVGAGLVTPPEQCFTQALAALAEAVAP
;
A
#
# COMPACT_ATOMS: atom_id res chain seq x y z
N MET A 1 6.97 -39.59 9.90
CA MET A 1 6.71 -38.17 10.14
C MET A 1 7.66 -37.39 9.28
N ALA A 2 7.12 -36.59 8.39
CA ALA A 2 7.87 -35.72 7.51
C ALA A 2 7.49 -34.26 7.84
N ASP A 3 8.49 -33.40 7.89
CA ASP A 3 8.31 -31.96 7.99
C ASP A 3 8.51 -31.37 6.58
N HIS A 4 7.62 -30.47 6.17
CA HIS A 4 7.76 -29.63 4.98
C HIS A 4 7.80 -28.18 5.43
N VAL A 5 8.91 -27.50 5.13
CA VAL A 5 9.08 -26.06 5.35
C VAL A 5 9.44 -25.39 4.04
N GLU A 6 8.64 -24.41 3.63
CA GLU A 6 8.79 -23.68 2.37
C GLU A 6 8.66 -22.18 2.61
N LEU A 7 9.54 -21.40 1.96
CA LEU A 7 9.45 -19.95 1.90
C LEU A 7 8.99 -19.51 0.51
N ARG A 8 8.02 -18.59 0.45
CA ARG A 8 7.62 -17.93 -0.79
C ARG A 8 7.82 -16.42 -0.65
N SER A 9 8.79 -15.89 -1.38
CA SER A 9 9.05 -14.45 -1.44
C SER A 9 8.04 -13.73 -2.34
N GLY A 10 7.68 -12.49 -1.97
CA GLY A 10 6.75 -11.64 -2.73
C GLY A 10 5.27 -12.05 -2.63
N ALA A 11 4.95 -13.04 -1.80
CA ALA A 11 3.60 -13.58 -1.59
C ALA A 11 2.98 -13.06 -0.27
N TYR A 12 2.86 -11.73 -0.13
CA TYR A 12 2.19 -11.15 1.04
C TYR A 12 0.70 -11.49 1.06
N LEU A 13 0.23 -11.95 2.21
CA LEU A 13 -1.16 -12.15 2.55
C LEU A 13 -1.39 -11.58 3.95
N ASP A 14 -2.56 -11.01 4.19
CA ASP A 14 -2.90 -10.49 5.52
C ASP A 14 -3.02 -11.63 6.55
N SER A 15 -2.89 -11.27 7.83
CA SER A 15 -2.89 -12.24 8.94
C SER A 15 -4.20 -13.02 9.05
N VAL A 16 -5.35 -12.42 8.74
CA VAL A 16 -6.66 -13.07 8.83
C VAL A 16 -6.78 -14.15 7.75
N THR A 17 -6.42 -13.80 6.51
CA THR A 17 -6.35 -14.74 5.39
C THR A 17 -5.40 -15.90 5.73
N LEU A 18 -4.21 -15.60 6.25
CA LEU A 18 -3.22 -16.62 6.62
C LEU A 18 -3.70 -17.53 7.74
N MET A 19 -4.40 -16.99 8.74
CA MET A 19 -4.99 -17.80 9.81
C MET A 19 -6.04 -18.77 9.27
N GLN A 20 -6.92 -18.33 8.36
CA GLN A 20 -7.92 -19.20 7.72
C GLN A 20 -7.27 -20.30 6.87
N VAL A 21 -6.24 -19.93 6.10
CA VAL A 21 -5.43 -20.88 5.32
C VAL A 21 -4.75 -21.88 6.27
N SER A 22 -4.12 -21.41 7.34
CA SER A 22 -3.43 -22.24 8.33
C SER A 22 -4.37 -23.24 9.01
N ARG A 23 -5.60 -22.83 9.39
CA ARG A 23 -6.62 -23.74 9.93
C ARG A 23 -7.07 -24.77 8.90
N THR A 24 -7.27 -24.35 7.65
CA THR A 24 -7.67 -25.24 6.56
C THR A 24 -6.60 -26.31 6.31
N VAL A 25 -5.33 -25.92 6.34
CA VAL A 25 -4.19 -26.85 6.20
C VAL A 25 -4.09 -27.77 7.43
N ALA A 26 -4.25 -27.24 8.65
CA ALA A 26 -4.21 -28.03 9.88
C ALA A 26 -5.36 -29.05 9.98
N ALA A 27 -6.51 -28.76 9.37
CA ALA A 27 -7.66 -29.68 9.33
C ALA A 27 -7.55 -30.77 8.26
N ALA A 28 -6.52 -30.75 7.41
CA ALA A 28 -6.36 -31.74 6.35
C ALA A 28 -6.05 -33.15 6.93
N PRO A 29 -6.61 -34.23 6.36
CA PRO A 29 -6.39 -35.58 6.88
C PRO A 29 -4.90 -35.96 6.93
N GLY A 30 -4.45 -36.45 8.09
CA GLY A 30 -3.05 -36.89 8.29
C GLY A 30 -2.07 -35.76 8.65
N VAL A 31 -2.51 -34.51 8.71
CA VAL A 31 -1.73 -33.38 9.25
C VAL A 31 -1.80 -33.41 10.79
N GLU A 32 -0.63 -33.35 11.43
CA GLU A 32 -0.50 -33.30 12.89
C GLU A 32 -0.29 -31.86 13.38
N ALA A 33 0.44 -31.05 12.61
CA ALA A 33 0.65 -29.63 12.91
C ALA A 33 0.88 -28.86 11.60
N ALA A 34 0.31 -27.66 11.49
CA ALA A 34 0.58 -26.77 10.37
C ALA A 34 0.54 -25.31 10.81
N GLN A 35 1.43 -24.50 10.23
CA GLN A 35 1.43 -23.05 10.37
C GLN A 35 1.75 -22.41 9.02
N VAL A 36 0.86 -21.54 8.56
CA VAL A 36 1.06 -20.72 7.35
C VAL A 36 1.02 -19.25 7.78
N ALA A 37 2.14 -18.53 7.67
CA ALA A 37 2.26 -17.19 8.22
C ALA A 37 3.34 -16.35 7.51
N MET A 38 3.23 -15.02 7.55
CA MET A 38 4.34 -14.15 7.17
C MET A 38 5.52 -14.35 8.13
N ALA A 39 6.75 -14.29 7.64
CA ALA A 39 7.99 -14.53 8.38
C ALA A 39 8.39 -13.40 9.35
N THR A 40 7.41 -12.82 10.04
CA THR A 40 7.67 -11.89 11.15
C THR A 40 8.40 -12.63 12.28
N GLU A 41 9.20 -11.92 13.07
CA GLU A 41 9.97 -12.54 14.15
C GLU A 41 9.07 -13.32 15.13
N LEU A 42 7.89 -12.76 15.46
CA LEU A 42 6.90 -13.41 16.32
C LEU A 42 6.36 -14.72 15.71
N ASN A 43 6.03 -14.72 14.42
CA ASN A 43 5.55 -15.94 13.75
C ASN A 43 6.67 -16.99 13.61
N LEU A 44 7.90 -16.55 13.34
CA LEU A 44 9.06 -17.44 13.28
C LEU A 44 9.30 -18.10 14.64
N ASP A 45 9.14 -17.37 15.74
CA ASP A 45 9.26 -17.93 17.09
C ASP A 45 8.15 -18.93 17.42
N VAL A 46 6.91 -18.67 16.97
CA VAL A 46 5.81 -19.65 17.07
C VAL A 46 6.14 -20.93 16.29
N ILE A 47 6.58 -20.80 15.03
CA ILE A 47 6.90 -21.94 14.16
C ILE A 47 8.09 -22.74 14.73
N ARG A 48 9.13 -22.07 15.22
CA ARG A 48 10.25 -22.71 15.92
C ARG A 48 9.81 -23.38 17.22
N GLY A 49 8.87 -22.77 17.96
CA GLY A 49 8.26 -23.33 19.17
C GLY A 49 7.46 -24.61 18.91
N MET A 50 6.88 -24.74 17.71
CA MET A 50 6.26 -25.99 17.23
C MET A 50 7.29 -27.06 16.81
N GLY A 51 8.59 -26.72 16.84
CA GLY A 51 9.70 -27.62 16.54
C GLY A 51 10.03 -27.75 15.05
N PHE A 52 9.68 -26.78 14.21
CA PHE A 52 10.10 -26.72 12.81
C PHE A 52 11.46 -26.00 12.66
N ASP A 53 12.26 -26.44 11.69
CA ASP A 53 13.49 -25.75 11.29
C ASP A 53 13.19 -24.79 10.14
N VAL A 54 13.33 -23.48 10.38
CA VAL A 54 12.96 -22.43 9.42
C VAL A 54 14.22 -21.75 8.88
N PRO A 55 14.45 -21.74 7.55
CA PRO A 55 15.59 -21.04 6.96
C PRO A 55 15.51 -19.51 7.17
N PRO A 56 16.63 -18.77 7.01
CA PRO A 56 16.61 -17.32 7.07
C PRO A 56 15.58 -16.73 6.09
N ALA A 57 14.70 -15.89 6.62
CA ALA A 57 13.57 -15.31 5.89
C ALA A 57 13.49 -13.80 6.16
N ALA A 58 13.07 -13.04 5.15
CA ALA A 58 12.71 -11.63 5.32
C ALA A 58 11.27 -11.54 5.86
N PRO A 59 10.90 -10.50 6.63
CA PRO A 59 9.55 -10.36 7.21
C PRO A 59 8.38 -10.50 6.22
N ASN A 60 8.62 -10.18 4.94
CA ASN A 60 7.65 -10.25 3.85
C ASN A 60 7.61 -11.60 3.11
N ASP A 61 8.38 -12.60 3.55
CA ASP A 61 8.30 -13.96 3.03
C ASP A 61 7.14 -14.72 3.68
N LEU A 62 6.41 -15.50 2.89
CA LEU A 62 5.41 -16.43 3.39
C LEU A 62 6.09 -17.73 3.82
N VAL A 63 5.97 -18.10 5.10
CA VAL A 63 6.44 -19.38 5.65
C VAL A 63 5.29 -20.37 5.68
N ILE A 64 5.53 -21.55 5.11
CA ILE A 64 4.62 -22.70 5.14
C ILE A 64 5.32 -23.81 5.89
N ALA A 65 4.81 -24.17 7.07
CA ALA A 65 5.33 -25.28 7.88
C ALA A 65 4.23 -26.33 8.06
N ILE A 66 4.45 -27.57 7.63
CA ILE A 66 3.48 -28.67 7.70
C ILE A 66 4.19 -29.92 8.23
N ARG A 67 3.61 -30.56 9.24
CA ARG A 67 4.04 -31.84 9.81
C ARG A 67 2.90 -32.84 9.73
N GLY A 68 3.20 -34.04 9.23
CA GLY A 68 2.22 -35.13 9.16
C GLY A 68 2.85 -36.47 8.78
N ASP A 69 1.99 -37.44 8.52
CA ASP A 69 2.42 -38.67 7.82
C ASP A 69 2.71 -38.39 6.34
N ASP A 70 3.25 -39.38 5.61
CA ASP A 70 3.67 -39.21 4.22
C ASP A 70 2.50 -38.82 3.28
N GLY A 71 1.24 -39.11 3.66
CA GLY A 71 0.04 -38.66 2.95
C GLY A 71 -0.47 -37.30 3.44
N GLY A 72 -0.29 -37.00 4.72
CA GLY A 72 -0.73 -35.79 5.39
C GLY A 72 -0.03 -34.53 4.91
N VAL A 73 1.29 -34.57 4.68
CA VAL A 73 2.02 -33.42 4.12
C VAL A 73 1.49 -33.05 2.73
N ALA A 74 1.28 -34.03 1.85
CA ALA A 74 0.74 -33.80 0.51
C ALA A 74 -0.72 -33.31 0.56
N ALA A 75 -1.54 -33.84 1.48
CA ALA A 75 -2.90 -33.36 1.70
C ALA A 75 -2.92 -31.90 2.18
N GLY A 76 -2.03 -31.54 3.11
CA GLY A 76 -1.86 -30.17 3.60
C GLY A 76 -1.40 -29.20 2.51
N GLN A 77 -0.43 -29.58 1.67
CA GLN A 77 0.01 -28.77 0.52
C GLN A 77 -1.12 -28.57 -0.50
N SER A 78 -1.92 -29.61 -0.77
CA SER A 78 -3.08 -29.52 -1.67
C SER A 78 -4.17 -28.58 -1.10
N ALA A 79 -4.44 -28.68 0.21
CA ALA A 79 -5.36 -27.78 0.91
C ALA A 79 -4.86 -26.33 0.88
N LEU A 80 -3.56 -26.11 1.05
CA LEU A 80 -2.92 -24.80 0.92
C LEU A 80 -3.14 -24.21 -0.47
N GLU A 81 -2.79 -24.94 -1.54
CA GLU A 81 -2.96 -24.43 -2.90
C GLU A 81 -4.42 -24.15 -3.25
N ALA A 82 -5.35 -25.01 -2.79
CA ALA A 82 -6.78 -24.78 -2.97
C ALA A 82 -7.26 -23.51 -2.26
N ALA A 83 -6.83 -23.28 -1.00
CA ALA A 83 -7.19 -22.09 -0.24
C ALA A 83 -6.58 -20.82 -0.86
N LEU A 84 -5.31 -20.86 -1.26
CA LEU A 84 -4.64 -19.76 -1.96
C LEU A 84 -5.24 -19.49 -3.36
N ALA A 85 -5.73 -20.52 -4.05
CA ALA A 85 -6.40 -20.38 -5.34
C ALA A 85 -7.80 -19.77 -5.21
N GLN A 86 -8.56 -20.14 -4.16
CA GLN A 86 -9.85 -19.51 -3.87
C GLN A 86 -9.69 -18.00 -3.63
N ASN A 87 -8.70 -17.59 -2.83
CA ASN A 87 -8.37 -16.18 -2.61
C ASN A 87 -7.92 -15.44 -3.89
N ARG A 88 -7.32 -16.13 -4.85
CA ARG A 88 -6.96 -15.56 -6.16
C ARG A 88 -8.14 -15.52 -7.14
N SER A 89 -9.13 -16.40 -7.01
CA SER A 89 -10.29 -16.48 -7.91
C SER A 89 -11.34 -15.40 -7.69
N THR A 90 -11.45 -14.87 -6.46
CA THR A 90 -12.25 -13.68 -6.15
C THR A 90 -11.61 -12.39 -6.68
N ALA A 91 -10.27 -12.37 -6.80
CA ALA A 91 -9.51 -11.23 -7.34
C ALA A 91 -9.27 -11.27 -8.86
N SER A 92 -9.47 -12.41 -9.55
CA SER A 92 -9.07 -12.59 -10.97
C SER A 92 -10.16 -13.11 -11.90
N ALA A 93 -11.43 -13.08 -11.48
CA ALA A 93 -12.53 -13.42 -12.38
C ALA A 93 -12.66 -12.35 -13.48
N SER A 94 -12.02 -12.62 -14.63
CA SER A 94 -12.20 -11.99 -15.97
C SER A 94 -11.11 -11.07 -16.55
N ALA A 95 -9.82 -11.31 -16.30
CA ALA A 95 -8.77 -10.58 -17.02
C ALA A 95 -8.73 -10.89 -18.53
N GLY A 96 -9.43 -10.05 -19.30
CA GLY A 96 -9.32 -9.96 -20.74
C GLY A 96 -7.95 -9.43 -21.18
N LEU A 97 -7.67 -9.55 -22.48
CA LEU A 97 -6.50 -8.91 -23.10
C LEU A 97 -6.54 -7.39 -22.83
N GLY A 98 -5.62 -6.89 -22.01
CA GLY A 98 -5.46 -5.46 -21.72
C GLY A 98 -5.99 -4.99 -20.36
N GLU A 99 -6.54 -5.88 -19.52
CA GLU A 99 -6.95 -5.48 -18.17
C GLU A 99 -5.73 -5.11 -17.32
N ALA A 100 -5.80 -3.96 -16.65
CA ALA A 100 -4.71 -3.44 -15.83
C ALA A 100 -4.47 -4.34 -14.60
N PRO A 101 -3.21 -4.45 -14.12
CA PRO A 101 -2.94 -5.13 -12.86
C PRO A 101 -3.69 -4.43 -11.71
N PRO A 102 -4.08 -5.18 -10.67
CA PRO A 102 -4.73 -4.58 -9.50
C PRO A 102 -3.77 -3.58 -8.83
N PRO A 103 -4.28 -2.44 -8.36
CA PRO A 103 -3.42 -1.37 -7.86
C PRO A 103 -2.70 -1.77 -6.56
N ARG A 104 -1.49 -1.30 -6.33
CA ARG A 104 -0.69 -1.62 -5.12
C ARG A 104 -0.94 -0.71 -3.93
N THR A 105 -1.56 0.45 -4.16
CA THR A 105 -1.80 1.49 -3.15
C THR A 105 -3.26 1.89 -3.12
N LEU A 106 -3.72 2.44 -1.99
CA LEU A 106 -5.06 3.01 -1.90
C LEU A 106 -5.25 4.16 -2.90
N GLY A 107 -4.24 5.03 -3.10
CA GLY A 107 -4.27 6.07 -4.12
C GLY A 107 -4.49 5.53 -5.55
N GLY A 108 -3.84 4.41 -5.89
CA GLY A 108 -4.06 3.71 -7.16
C GLY A 108 -5.49 3.16 -7.29
N ALA A 109 -6.01 2.55 -6.23
CA ALA A 109 -7.40 2.06 -6.19
C ALA A 109 -8.43 3.18 -6.33
N LEU A 110 -8.20 4.32 -5.66
CA LEU A 110 -9.04 5.52 -5.77
C LEU A 110 -9.01 6.10 -7.19
N SER A 111 -7.83 6.21 -7.79
CA SER A 111 -7.67 6.77 -9.14
C SER A 111 -8.35 5.91 -10.21
N LEU A 112 -8.30 4.58 -10.04
CA LEU A 112 -8.91 3.62 -10.96
C LEU A 112 -10.45 3.61 -10.85
N SER A 113 -10.98 3.75 -9.64
CA SER A 113 -12.40 3.53 -9.35
C SER A 113 -13.24 4.80 -9.23
N GLY A 114 -12.61 5.93 -8.88
CA GLY A 114 -13.31 7.14 -8.50
C GLY A 114 -14.14 7.01 -7.22
N ALA A 115 -13.72 6.12 -6.29
CA ALA A 115 -14.52 5.79 -5.12
C ALA A 115 -14.80 6.98 -4.18
N ASP A 116 -15.97 6.97 -3.53
CA ASP A 116 -16.46 8.04 -2.65
C ASP A 116 -15.92 7.94 -1.21
N LEU A 117 -15.50 6.75 -0.80
CA LEU A 117 -15.00 6.44 0.54
C LEU A 117 -13.81 5.48 0.47
N ALA A 118 -12.85 5.65 1.39
CA ALA A 118 -11.74 4.74 1.57
C ALA A 118 -11.84 3.92 2.87
N LEU A 119 -11.38 2.67 2.83
CA LEU A 119 -11.25 1.80 4.01
C LEU A 119 -9.81 1.28 4.15
N VAL A 120 -9.17 1.59 5.27
CA VAL A 120 -7.77 1.23 5.57
C VAL A 120 -7.75 0.26 6.75
N SER A 121 -7.18 -0.93 6.51
CA SER A 121 -7.05 -2.02 7.49
C SER A 121 -5.67 -2.72 7.42
N VAL A 122 -4.64 -1.98 7.00
CA VAL A 122 -3.23 -2.43 7.01
C VAL A 122 -2.60 -2.27 8.41
N PRO A 123 -1.40 -2.82 8.70
CA PRO A 123 -0.71 -2.54 9.95
C PRO A 123 -0.55 -1.04 10.24
N GLY A 124 -0.65 -0.63 11.51
CA GLY A 124 -0.69 0.78 11.93
C GLY A 124 0.45 1.65 11.41
N GLU A 125 1.67 1.10 11.36
CA GLU A 125 2.86 1.77 10.83
C GLU A 125 2.75 2.15 9.34
N HIS A 126 1.82 1.54 8.60
CA HIS A 126 1.57 1.82 7.18
C HIS A 126 0.24 2.53 6.93
N ALA A 127 -0.67 2.53 7.91
CA ALA A 127 -2.03 3.08 7.75
C ALA A 127 -2.04 4.59 7.47
N VAL A 128 -1.08 5.34 8.05
CA VAL A 128 -0.95 6.79 7.87
C VAL A 128 -0.75 7.14 6.39
N THR A 129 0.13 6.42 5.72
CA THR A 129 0.45 6.64 4.31
C THR A 129 -0.75 6.38 3.41
N GLU A 130 -1.50 5.30 3.65
CA GLU A 130 -2.71 5.00 2.89
C GLU A 130 -3.82 6.05 3.16
N ALA A 131 -4.01 6.46 4.41
CA ALA A 131 -5.01 7.47 4.76
C ALA A 131 -4.71 8.84 4.13
N LEU A 132 -3.44 9.23 4.02
CA LEU A 132 -3.04 10.47 3.32
C LEU A 132 -3.39 10.45 1.83
N ASP A 133 -3.32 9.30 1.16
CA ASP A 133 -3.77 9.21 -0.25
C ASP A 133 -5.24 9.55 -0.39
N ALA A 134 -6.10 9.04 0.50
CA ALA A 134 -7.53 9.34 0.50
C ALA A 134 -7.78 10.84 0.73
N ILE A 135 -7.13 11.43 1.73
CA ILE A 135 -7.26 12.87 2.04
C ILE A 135 -6.84 13.72 0.83
N ARG A 136 -5.70 13.40 0.20
CA ARG A 136 -5.23 14.09 -1.01
C ARG A 136 -6.18 13.95 -2.20
N ALA A 137 -6.83 12.79 -2.32
CA ALA A 137 -7.84 12.54 -3.34
C ALA A 137 -9.18 13.24 -3.04
N GLY A 138 -9.34 13.91 -1.89
CA GLY A 138 -10.60 14.50 -1.47
C GLY A 138 -11.64 13.47 -1.06
N VAL A 139 -11.20 12.32 -0.54
CA VAL A 139 -12.04 11.18 -0.16
C VAL A 139 -11.97 10.96 1.36
N SER A 140 -13.13 10.84 2.00
CA SER A 140 -13.20 10.50 3.42
C SER A 140 -12.70 9.07 3.64
N VAL A 141 -12.10 8.80 4.80
CA VAL A 141 -11.43 7.52 5.06
C VAL A 141 -11.80 6.96 6.42
N MET A 142 -12.12 5.67 6.45
CA MET A 142 -12.16 4.87 7.67
C MET A 142 -10.83 4.17 7.88
N VAL A 143 -10.15 4.52 8.96
CA VAL A 143 -8.92 3.89 9.42
C VAL A 143 -9.28 2.90 10.52
N PHE A 144 -9.56 1.66 10.10
CA PHE A 144 -9.79 0.54 11.01
C PHE A 144 -8.50 0.18 11.76
N SER A 145 -7.35 0.34 11.09
CA SER A 145 -6.03 0.11 11.65
C SER A 145 -5.83 0.82 13.00
N ASP A 146 -5.32 0.07 13.96
CA ASP A 146 -4.83 0.57 15.25
C ASP A 146 -3.28 0.72 15.24
N ASN A 147 -2.64 1.04 16.37
CA ASN A 147 -1.20 1.23 16.55
C ASN A 147 -0.62 2.38 15.71
N VAL A 148 -1.46 3.39 15.42
CA VAL A 148 -1.03 4.65 14.81
C VAL A 148 -0.59 5.62 15.90
N PRO A 149 0.58 6.28 15.81
CA PRO A 149 1.00 7.29 16.77
C PRO A 149 -0.01 8.44 16.92
N VAL A 150 -0.10 9.02 18.12
CA VAL A 150 -1.07 10.09 18.42
C VAL A 150 -0.79 11.35 17.59
N GLU A 151 0.49 11.66 17.36
CA GLU A 151 0.90 12.79 16.55
C GLU A 151 0.44 12.63 15.09
N ASP A 152 0.49 11.41 14.56
CA ASP A 152 0.04 11.10 13.20
C ASP A 152 -1.48 11.12 13.09
N GLU A 153 -2.21 10.62 14.10
CA GLU A 153 -3.67 10.76 14.18
C GLU A 153 -4.09 12.24 14.13
N VAL A 154 -3.42 13.09 14.92
CA VAL A 154 -3.67 14.54 14.92
C VAL A 154 -3.42 15.14 13.54
N ARG A 155 -2.28 14.81 12.91
CA ARG A 155 -1.93 15.30 11.57
C ARG A 155 -2.94 14.87 10.51
N LEU A 156 -3.39 13.61 10.53
CA LEU A 156 -4.40 13.10 9.62
C LEU A 156 -5.72 13.85 9.76
N LYS A 157 -6.19 14.07 11.01
CA LYS A 157 -7.45 14.74 11.29
C LYS A 157 -7.42 16.23 10.95
N ASP A 158 -6.28 16.90 11.17
CA ASP A 158 -6.07 18.29 10.77
C ASP A 158 -6.04 18.41 9.23
N ALA A 159 -5.29 17.54 8.54
CA ALA A 159 -5.25 17.53 7.07
C ALA A 159 -6.63 17.21 6.43
N ALA A 160 -7.41 16.34 7.05
CA ALA A 160 -8.76 16.02 6.62
C ALA A 160 -9.70 17.23 6.76
N ALA A 161 -9.60 17.98 7.86
CA ALA A 161 -10.35 19.22 8.06
C ALA A 161 -10.05 20.24 6.96
N ASP A 162 -8.77 20.43 6.64
CA ASP A 162 -8.31 21.35 5.59
C ASP A 162 -8.80 20.92 4.19
N ALA A 163 -8.88 19.62 3.93
CA ALA A 163 -9.39 19.04 2.69
C ALA A 163 -10.94 18.95 2.64
N GLY A 164 -11.64 19.24 3.74
CA GLY A 164 -13.09 19.13 3.82
C GLY A 164 -13.62 17.69 3.81
N VAL A 165 -12.84 16.72 4.29
CA VAL A 165 -13.18 15.29 4.36
C VAL A 165 -13.07 14.77 5.80
N LEU A 166 -13.62 13.58 6.07
CA LEU A 166 -13.59 12.99 7.40
C LEU A 166 -12.57 11.85 7.48
N VAL A 167 -11.72 11.89 8.52
CA VAL A 167 -10.96 10.72 8.98
C VAL A 167 -11.72 10.09 10.15
N MET A 168 -12.28 8.90 9.89
CA MET A 168 -12.93 8.02 10.86
C MET A 168 -11.88 7.06 11.42
N GLY A 169 -11.29 7.37 12.58
CA GLY A 169 -10.17 6.61 13.17
C GLY A 169 -8.92 7.47 13.36
N PRO A 170 -7.73 6.88 13.60
CA PRO A 170 -7.42 5.44 13.71
C PRO A 170 -8.18 4.71 14.81
N ASP A 171 -8.10 3.36 14.81
CA ASP A 171 -8.87 2.51 15.72
C ASP A 171 -10.38 2.78 15.63
N CYS A 172 -10.88 2.88 14.38
CA CYS A 172 -12.30 2.98 14.12
C CYS A 172 -12.85 1.60 13.78
N GLY A 173 -13.41 0.90 14.77
CA GLY A 173 -13.98 -0.44 14.57
C GLY A 173 -15.33 -0.46 13.84
N THR A 174 -16.13 0.60 13.92
CA THR A 174 -17.55 0.58 13.51
C THR A 174 -17.95 1.90 12.86
N ALA A 175 -18.56 1.84 11.66
CA ALA A 175 -19.26 2.98 11.06
C ALA A 175 -20.43 2.53 10.17
N ILE A 176 -21.40 3.43 9.97
CA ILE A 176 -22.48 3.32 8.99
C ILE A 176 -22.57 4.64 8.22
N VAL A 177 -22.27 4.63 6.93
CA VAL A 177 -22.30 5.82 6.06
C VAL A 177 -23.21 5.54 4.89
N GLY A 178 -24.21 6.39 4.64
CA GLY A 178 -25.20 6.14 3.56
C GLY A 178 -25.94 4.80 3.69
N GLY A 179 -26.12 4.28 4.92
CA GLY A 179 -26.71 2.95 5.16
C GLY A 179 -25.76 1.76 4.95
N VAL A 180 -24.51 2.00 4.55
CA VAL A 180 -23.49 0.95 4.39
C VAL A 180 -22.72 0.74 5.68
N ALA A 181 -22.71 -0.50 6.17
CA ALA A 181 -21.98 -0.94 7.34
C ALA A 181 -20.50 -1.17 7.01
N LEU A 182 -19.61 -0.52 7.77
CA LEU A 182 -18.16 -0.55 7.61
C LEU A 182 -17.48 -1.07 8.89
N GLY A 183 -16.44 -1.90 8.72
CA GLY A 183 -15.77 -2.60 9.82
C GLY A 183 -16.69 -3.62 10.48
N PHE A 184 -16.73 -3.61 11.82
CA PHE A 184 -17.66 -4.37 12.64
C PHE A 184 -18.95 -3.57 12.85
N ALA A 185 -19.98 -3.82 12.06
CA ALA A 185 -21.21 -3.02 12.11
C ALA A 185 -22.48 -3.84 11.86
N ASN A 186 -23.54 -3.50 12.60
CA ASN A 186 -24.83 -4.18 12.54
C ASN A 186 -25.70 -3.63 11.39
N VAL A 187 -26.63 -4.46 10.91
CA VAL A 187 -27.62 -4.07 9.90
C VAL A 187 -28.80 -3.36 10.56
N VAL A 188 -28.78 -2.03 10.58
CA VAL A 188 -29.82 -1.21 11.23
C VAL A 188 -30.83 -0.67 10.22
N ARG A 189 -32.02 -0.34 10.73
CA ARG A 189 -33.04 0.35 9.93
C ARG A 189 -32.65 1.82 9.71
N PRO A 190 -32.86 2.38 8.51
CA PRO A 190 -32.72 3.82 8.28
C PRO A 190 -33.68 4.64 9.14
N GLY A 191 -33.23 5.76 9.68
CA GLY A 191 -34.07 6.66 10.48
C GLY A 191 -33.40 7.96 10.89
N PRO A 192 -33.97 8.69 11.87
CA PRO A 192 -33.62 10.08 12.13
C PRO A 192 -32.45 10.28 13.10
N VAL A 193 -31.92 9.21 13.71
CA VAL A 193 -30.88 9.33 14.74
C VAL A 193 -29.49 9.21 14.11
N GLY A 194 -28.70 10.29 14.17
CA GLY A 194 -27.29 10.26 13.86
C GLY A 194 -26.46 9.81 15.06
N ILE A 195 -25.36 9.10 14.84
CA ILE A 195 -24.46 8.64 15.90
C ILE A 195 -23.05 9.11 15.58
N VAL A 196 -22.36 9.69 16.57
CA VAL A 196 -20.91 9.96 16.52
C VAL A 196 -20.25 9.15 17.62
N ALA A 197 -19.29 8.29 17.27
CA ALA A 197 -18.79 7.28 18.19
C ALA A 197 -17.27 7.23 18.28
N ALA A 198 -16.74 7.52 19.48
CA ALA A 198 -15.36 7.19 19.86
C ALA A 198 -15.33 5.82 20.57
N SER A 199 -16.16 4.89 20.09
CA SER A 199 -16.36 3.56 20.69
C SER A 199 -17.07 2.65 19.68
N GLY A 200 -16.41 1.57 19.22
CA GLY A 200 -17.00 0.62 18.28
C GLY A 200 -18.18 -0.15 18.87
N THR A 201 -17.92 -1.05 19.82
CA THR A 201 -18.98 -1.89 20.42
C THR A 201 -20.01 -1.10 21.24
N GLY A 202 -19.66 0.09 21.74
CA GLY A 202 -20.64 1.00 22.32
C GLY A 202 -21.61 1.56 21.27
N ALA A 203 -21.11 1.94 20.09
CA ALA A 203 -21.97 2.33 18.98
C ALA A 203 -22.88 1.18 18.54
N GLN A 204 -22.33 -0.04 18.42
CA GLN A 204 -23.12 -1.23 18.09
C GLN A 204 -24.24 -1.46 19.11
N GLN A 205 -23.96 -1.35 20.41
CA GLN A 205 -24.97 -1.49 21.45
C GLN A 205 -26.07 -0.43 21.35
N VAL A 206 -25.71 0.83 21.15
CA VAL A 206 -26.66 1.93 20.98
C VAL A 206 -27.55 1.70 19.74
N MET A 207 -26.93 1.32 18.63
CA MET A 207 -27.62 0.99 17.37
C MET A 207 -28.60 -0.17 17.54
N CYS A 208 -28.19 -1.27 18.18
CA CYS A 208 -29.04 -2.44 18.38
C CYS A 208 -30.23 -2.15 19.31
N LEU A 209 -30.03 -1.33 20.35
CA LEU A 209 -31.12 -0.93 21.24
C LEU A 209 -32.11 0.03 20.55
N LEU A 210 -31.63 0.96 19.73
CA LEU A 210 -32.49 1.81 18.90
C LEU A 210 -33.32 0.96 17.93
N ASP A 211 -32.68 0.03 17.22
CA ASP A 211 -33.35 -0.87 16.26
C ASP A 211 -34.42 -1.74 16.94
N ALA A 212 -34.10 -2.33 18.10
CA ALA A 212 -35.04 -3.11 18.90
C ALA A 212 -36.23 -2.28 19.44
N ALA A 213 -36.05 -0.98 19.63
CA ALA A 213 -37.12 -0.03 19.94
C ALA A 213 -37.87 0.50 18.71
N GLY A 214 -37.48 0.08 17.49
CA GLY A 214 -38.07 0.51 16.23
C GLY A 214 -37.63 1.91 15.77
N VAL A 215 -36.56 2.46 16.35
CA VAL A 215 -35.98 3.76 15.99
C VAL A 215 -34.78 3.53 15.06
N GLY A 216 -34.82 4.10 13.86
CA GLY A 216 -33.77 3.93 12.87
C GLY A 216 -32.61 4.94 13.02
N VAL A 217 -31.48 4.60 12.41
CA VAL A 217 -30.24 5.39 12.41
C VAL A 217 -30.04 6.01 11.02
N SER A 218 -29.64 7.28 10.95
CA SER A 218 -29.27 7.94 9.69
C SER A 218 -27.87 7.52 9.28
N HIS A 219 -26.90 7.78 10.16
CA HIS A 219 -25.49 7.42 10.01
C HIS A 219 -24.88 7.13 11.39
N CYS A 220 -23.84 6.31 11.41
CA CYS A 220 -22.96 6.12 12.55
C CYS A 220 -21.53 6.45 12.14
N LEU A 221 -21.04 7.63 12.53
CA LEU A 221 -19.69 8.09 12.21
C LEU A 221 -18.75 7.75 13.36
N GLY A 222 -18.00 6.65 13.20
CA GLY A 222 -16.93 6.28 14.11
C GLY A 222 -15.75 7.25 13.96
N VAL A 223 -15.16 7.72 15.06
CA VAL A 223 -14.10 8.77 15.03
C VAL A 223 -12.76 8.31 15.58
N GLY A 224 -12.66 7.05 16.01
CA GLY A 224 -11.49 6.47 16.66
C GLY A 224 -11.56 6.54 18.18
N GLY A 225 -11.10 5.50 18.87
CA GLY A 225 -11.23 5.34 20.33
C GLY A 225 -10.57 6.46 21.14
N ARG A 226 -9.56 7.13 20.58
CA ARG A 226 -8.76 8.18 21.26
C ARG A 226 -9.25 9.60 20.96
N ASP A 227 -10.24 9.80 20.09
CA ASP A 227 -10.63 11.14 19.60
C ASP A 227 -11.03 12.08 20.75
N LEU A 228 -11.69 11.55 21.79
CA LEU A 228 -12.13 12.34 22.95
C LEU A 228 -11.09 12.48 24.07
N SER A 229 -9.84 12.08 23.81
CA SER A 229 -8.71 12.34 24.70
C SER A 229 -8.26 13.80 24.60
N SER A 230 -7.56 14.29 25.63
CA SER A 230 -6.97 15.64 25.61
C SER A 230 -5.96 15.84 24.48
N ALA A 231 -5.28 14.78 24.04
CA ALA A 231 -4.27 14.86 22.99
C ALA A 231 -4.87 15.05 21.60
N VAL A 232 -5.98 14.36 21.30
CA VAL A 232 -6.65 14.42 19.98
C VAL A 232 -7.72 15.51 19.93
N ALA A 233 -8.28 15.91 21.07
CA ALA A 233 -9.14 17.09 21.22
C ALA A 233 -10.41 17.11 20.32
N ALA A 234 -11.02 15.93 20.13
CA ALA A 234 -12.31 15.74 19.48
C ALA A 234 -12.42 16.30 18.06
N ARG A 235 -11.31 16.28 17.31
CA ARG A 235 -11.23 16.84 15.95
C ARG A 235 -12.24 16.22 15.00
N SER A 236 -12.26 14.89 14.91
CA SER A 236 -13.20 14.18 14.03
C SER A 236 -14.62 14.23 14.58
N THR A 237 -14.81 14.19 15.91
CA THR A 237 -16.13 14.35 16.54
C THR A 237 -16.80 15.66 16.14
N LYS A 238 -16.08 16.79 16.17
CA LYS A 238 -16.63 18.10 15.79
C LYS A 238 -17.04 18.12 14.31
N GLN A 239 -16.20 17.59 13.42
CA GLN A 239 -16.52 17.50 11.99
C GLN A 239 -17.73 16.60 11.73
N ALA A 240 -17.79 15.43 12.35
CA ALA A 240 -18.90 14.49 12.24
C ALA A 240 -20.22 15.11 12.76
N LEU A 241 -20.17 15.82 13.91
CA LEU A 241 -21.31 16.55 14.44
C LEU A 241 -21.80 17.64 13.48
N ALA A 242 -20.91 18.42 12.89
CA ALA A 242 -21.27 19.43 11.90
C ALA A 242 -21.93 18.82 10.65
N ALA A 243 -21.38 17.71 10.15
CA ALA A 243 -21.93 17.00 9.00
C ALA A 243 -23.34 16.46 9.29
N LEU A 244 -23.55 15.80 10.43
CA LEU A 244 -24.87 15.31 10.85
C LEU A 244 -25.85 16.46 11.16
N ALA A 245 -25.37 17.60 11.67
CA ALA A 245 -26.20 18.77 11.89
C ALA A 245 -26.72 19.38 10.58
N ALA A 246 -25.94 19.28 9.50
CA ALA A 246 -26.34 19.75 8.17
C ALA A 246 -27.16 18.72 7.37
N ASP A 247 -27.04 17.42 7.65
CA ASP A 247 -27.82 16.37 6.99
C ASP A 247 -29.34 16.53 7.22
N PRO A 248 -30.18 16.65 6.18
CA PRO A 248 -31.63 16.82 6.35
C PRO A 248 -32.35 15.61 6.95
N VAL A 249 -31.78 14.40 6.90
CA VAL A 249 -32.42 13.18 7.43
C VAL A 249 -32.23 13.05 8.94
N THR A 250 -31.08 13.49 9.45
CA THR A 250 -30.78 13.46 10.88
C THR A 250 -31.59 14.50 11.65
N GLU A 251 -32.41 14.09 12.63
CA GLU A 251 -33.17 14.99 13.50
C GLU A 251 -32.53 15.16 14.89
N SER A 252 -31.83 14.13 15.38
CA SER A 252 -31.11 14.15 16.67
C SER A 252 -29.80 13.38 16.55
N VAL A 253 -28.80 13.73 17.36
CA VAL A 253 -27.49 13.07 17.35
C VAL A 253 -27.17 12.47 18.72
N VAL A 254 -26.53 11.31 18.77
CA VAL A 254 -26.01 10.68 20.00
C VAL A 254 -24.48 10.58 19.92
N VAL A 255 -23.79 11.11 20.92
CA VAL A 255 -22.34 10.95 21.07
C VAL A 255 -22.05 9.80 22.02
N VAL A 256 -21.37 8.77 21.52
CA VAL A 256 -21.06 7.53 22.26
C VAL A 256 -19.55 7.45 22.51
N SER A 257 -19.15 7.24 23.77
CA SER A 257 -17.73 7.08 24.09
C SER A 257 -17.46 6.37 25.40
N LYS A 258 -16.25 5.80 25.51
CA LYS A 258 -15.56 5.58 26.80
C LYS A 258 -15.42 6.93 27.55
N PRO A 259 -15.02 6.95 28.84
CA PRO A 259 -14.90 8.19 29.59
C PRO A 259 -14.01 9.24 28.88
N PRO A 260 -14.57 10.38 28.41
CA PRO A 260 -13.82 11.42 27.71
C PRO A 260 -13.04 12.29 28.71
N ALA A 261 -12.02 13.00 28.23
CA ALA A 261 -11.38 14.05 29.02
C ALA A 261 -12.40 15.14 29.39
N ALA A 262 -12.37 15.62 30.64
CA ALA A 262 -13.41 16.50 31.17
C ALA A 262 -13.48 17.84 30.41
N GLU A 263 -12.31 18.40 30.07
CA GLU A 263 -12.16 19.60 29.27
C GLU A 263 -12.67 19.43 27.85
N VAL A 264 -12.44 18.26 27.23
CA VAL A 264 -12.91 17.94 25.88
C VAL A 264 -14.43 17.79 25.86
N LEU A 265 -15.02 17.13 26.86
CA LEU A 265 -16.48 17.01 26.98
C LEU A 265 -17.14 18.37 27.20
N SER A 266 -16.53 19.25 28.00
CA SER A 266 -17.05 20.61 28.22
C SER A 266 -17.03 21.43 26.92
N ASP A 267 -15.93 21.35 26.17
CA ASP A 267 -15.78 22.02 24.88
C ASP A 267 -16.78 21.48 23.83
N LEU A 268 -16.96 20.16 23.76
CA LEU A 268 -17.95 19.53 22.87
C LEU A 268 -19.38 19.92 23.20
N ARG A 269 -19.74 20.03 24.49
CA ARG A 269 -21.07 20.52 24.90
C ARG A 269 -21.31 21.95 24.43
N ALA A 270 -20.30 22.82 24.55
CA ALA A 270 -20.38 24.19 24.06
C ALA A 270 -20.49 24.25 22.52
N TYR A 271 -19.73 23.41 21.82
CA TYR A 271 -19.78 23.29 20.36
C TYR A 271 -21.14 22.80 19.87
N ALA A 272 -21.65 21.71 20.47
CA ALA A 272 -22.93 21.09 20.13
C ALA A 272 -24.12 22.05 20.31
N ALA A 273 -24.06 22.93 21.32
CA ALA A 273 -25.10 23.94 21.54
C ALA A 273 -25.27 24.91 20.35
N GLY A 274 -24.25 25.08 19.51
CA GLY A 274 -24.28 25.92 18.31
C GLY A 274 -24.82 25.24 17.04
N LEU A 275 -25.11 23.93 17.05
CA LEU A 275 -25.39 23.16 15.84
C LEU A 275 -26.87 23.12 15.42
N GLY A 276 -27.78 23.59 16.29
CA GLY A 276 -29.22 23.68 15.95
C GLY A 276 -29.99 22.36 15.94
N LYS A 277 -29.37 21.24 16.33
CA LYS A 277 -30.04 19.93 16.54
C LYS A 277 -29.80 19.40 17.96
N PRO A 278 -30.74 18.64 18.54
CA PRO A 278 -30.53 17.97 19.82
C PRO A 278 -29.33 17.01 19.75
N VAL A 279 -28.44 17.13 20.74
CA VAL A 279 -27.29 16.23 20.92
C VAL A 279 -27.38 15.55 22.28
N HIS A 280 -27.33 14.22 22.26
CA HIS A 280 -27.39 13.34 23.42
C HIS A 280 -26.04 12.75 23.78
N TRP A 281 -25.82 12.47 25.06
CA TRP A 281 -24.54 12.00 25.58
C TRP A 281 -24.66 10.58 26.15
N ALA A 282 -24.13 9.60 25.43
CA ALA A 282 -23.91 8.23 25.89
C ALA A 282 -22.43 8.02 26.22
N THR A 283 -21.91 8.86 27.12
CA THR A 283 -20.50 8.83 27.54
C THR A 283 -20.35 8.10 28.87
N LEU A 284 -19.63 6.99 28.88
CA LEU A 284 -19.44 6.19 30.10
C LEU A 284 -18.67 6.96 31.18
N GLY A 285 -18.92 6.63 32.44
CA GLY A 285 -18.20 7.18 33.59
C GLY A 285 -18.97 7.00 34.91
N THR A 286 -18.27 7.06 36.03
CA THR A 286 -18.89 6.96 37.36
C THR A 286 -19.95 8.06 37.55
N GLY A 287 -21.17 7.66 37.93
CA GLY A 287 -22.29 8.58 38.15
C GLY A 287 -22.97 9.09 36.87
N ARG A 288 -22.58 8.58 35.69
CA ARG A 288 -23.26 8.86 34.41
C ARG A 288 -24.21 7.70 34.07
N PRO A 289 -25.24 7.94 33.22
CA PRO A 289 -26.09 6.86 32.74
C PRO A 289 -25.28 5.80 31.97
N ASP A 290 -25.71 4.55 32.08
CA ASP A 290 -25.26 3.48 31.19
C ASP A 290 -25.83 3.68 29.77
N LEU A 291 -25.35 2.92 28.79
CA LEU A 291 -25.76 3.04 27.40
C LEU A 291 -27.26 2.75 27.22
N THR A 292 -27.84 1.86 28.02
CA THR A 292 -29.27 1.54 27.94
C THR A 292 -30.10 2.75 28.37
N ALA A 293 -29.81 3.33 29.53
CA ALA A 293 -30.47 4.54 30.01
C ALA A 293 -30.25 5.74 29.07
N ALA A 294 -29.07 5.86 28.45
CA ALA A 294 -28.80 6.89 27.46
C ALA A 294 -29.66 6.72 26.20
N VAL A 295 -29.82 5.50 25.68
CA VAL A 295 -30.71 5.21 24.54
C VAL A 295 -32.18 5.47 24.89
N GLU A 296 -32.62 5.08 26.09
CA GLU A 296 -33.98 5.36 26.56
C GLU A 296 -34.29 6.86 26.56
N ALA A 297 -33.33 7.70 26.98
CA ALA A 297 -33.48 9.15 26.91
C ALA A 297 -33.61 9.68 25.47
N VAL A 298 -32.87 9.11 24.51
CA VAL A 298 -32.95 9.47 23.09
C VAL A 298 -34.33 9.09 22.51
N ILE A 299 -34.79 7.87 22.79
CA ILE A 299 -36.10 7.36 22.35
C ILE A 299 -37.23 8.28 22.87
N LEU A 300 -37.20 8.61 24.16
CA LEU A 300 -38.20 9.48 24.79
C LEU A 300 -38.15 10.91 24.23
N ALA A 301 -36.96 11.48 24.01
CA ALA A 301 -36.80 12.80 23.43
C ALA A 301 -37.33 12.88 21.99
N GLY A 302 -37.19 11.80 21.22
CA GLY A 302 -37.77 11.66 19.90
C GLY A 302 -39.27 11.37 19.88
N GLY A 303 -39.95 11.33 21.04
CA GLY A 303 -41.39 11.07 21.14
C GLY A 303 -41.80 9.61 20.95
N HIS A 304 -40.86 8.67 21.03
CA HIS A 304 -41.10 7.23 20.91
C HIS A 304 -41.27 6.59 22.30
N SER A 305 -41.94 5.43 22.35
CA SER A 305 -42.09 4.68 23.60
C SER A 305 -40.93 3.72 23.82
N VAL A 306 -40.29 3.79 24.98
CA VAL A 306 -39.30 2.79 25.41
C VAL A 306 -40.01 1.45 25.66
N PRO A 307 -39.43 0.30 25.22
CA PRO A 307 -39.97 -1.02 25.53
C PRO A 307 -40.06 -1.24 27.05
N SER A 308 -41.17 -1.77 27.55
CA SER A 308 -41.30 -2.09 28.99
C SER A 308 -40.30 -3.15 29.47
N ARG A 309 -39.73 -3.92 28.54
CA ARG A 309 -38.65 -4.88 28.78
C ARG A 309 -37.84 -5.04 27.49
N TRP A 310 -36.53 -4.90 27.59
CA TRP A 310 -35.61 -5.22 26.50
C TRP A 310 -35.61 -6.72 26.17
N PRO A 311 -35.41 -7.13 24.90
CA PRO A 311 -35.38 -8.54 24.52
C PRO A 311 -34.43 -9.37 25.38
N SER A 312 -34.90 -10.53 25.81
CA SER A 312 -34.13 -11.48 26.61
C SER A 312 -34.67 -12.89 26.40
N TRP A 313 -33.77 -13.87 26.33
CA TRP A 313 -34.06 -15.29 26.13
C TRP A 313 -33.55 -16.08 27.32
N ARG A 314 -34.40 -16.94 27.89
CA ARG A 314 -34.09 -17.69 29.11
C ARG A 314 -34.59 -19.13 28.98
N PRO A 315 -33.89 -20.11 29.61
CA PRO A 315 -34.29 -21.52 29.56
C PRO A 315 -35.72 -21.83 30.07
N ASP A 316 -36.31 -20.99 30.93
CA ASP A 316 -37.57 -21.27 31.65
C ASP A 316 -38.62 -20.12 31.55
N ALA A 317 -38.90 -19.58 30.37
CA ALA A 317 -39.77 -18.41 30.22
C ALA A 317 -41.29 -18.66 30.40
N ASP A 318 -41.77 -19.90 30.35
CA ASP A 318 -43.18 -20.25 30.50
C ASP A 318 -43.47 -21.05 31.79
N GLY A 319 -43.63 -20.33 32.91
CA GLY A 319 -44.26 -20.84 34.15
C GLY A 319 -43.38 -20.83 35.40
N GLU A 320 -43.62 -19.91 36.34
CA GLU A 320 -43.05 -19.93 37.69
C GLU A 320 -43.85 -20.82 38.68
N PRO A 321 -43.30 -21.22 39.86
CA PRO A 321 -41.89 -21.28 40.28
C PRO A 321 -41.51 -22.61 41.00
N SER A 322 -40.20 -22.96 41.00
CA SER A 322 -39.41 -23.41 42.17
C SER A 322 -38.29 -24.37 41.76
N VAL A 323 -37.03 -23.89 41.77
CA VAL A 323 -35.91 -24.76 42.15
C VAL A 323 -35.55 -24.36 43.56
N ASP A 324 -36.07 -25.17 44.47
CA ASP A 324 -35.92 -25.20 45.91
C ASP A 324 -34.81 -24.30 46.47
N SER A 325 -35.16 -23.36 47.36
CA SER A 325 -34.19 -22.67 48.21
C SER A 325 -33.29 -23.65 48.98
N ALA A 326 -33.75 -24.90 49.16
CA ALA A 326 -32.97 -26.00 49.69
C ALA A 326 -31.84 -26.49 48.75
N PHE A 327 -31.99 -26.45 47.42
CA PHE A 327 -30.92 -26.84 46.47
C PHE A 327 -29.84 -25.75 46.37
N ARG A 328 -30.21 -24.46 46.42
CA ARG A 328 -29.23 -23.35 46.53
C ARG A 328 -28.41 -23.41 47.82
N SER A 329 -28.97 -23.97 48.89
CA SER A 329 -28.23 -24.20 50.15
C SER A 329 -27.24 -25.38 50.12
N ALA A 330 -27.34 -26.28 49.12
CA ALA A 330 -26.56 -27.52 49.03
C ALA A 330 -25.42 -27.50 47.98
N VAL A 331 -25.47 -26.58 47.02
CA VAL A 331 -24.48 -26.49 45.92
C VAL A 331 -23.51 -25.33 46.18
N ARG A 332 -22.20 -25.58 45.99
CA ARG A 332 -21.18 -24.52 46.10
C ARG A 332 -21.21 -23.65 44.84
N GLN A 333 -21.41 -22.36 44.98
CA GLN A 333 -21.16 -21.36 43.93
C GLN A 333 -19.95 -20.53 44.37
N GLY A 334 -19.12 -20.12 43.42
CA GLY A 334 -18.10 -19.10 43.69
C GLY A 334 -18.75 -17.76 44.05
N ASP A 335 -17.97 -16.82 44.58
CA ASP A 335 -18.44 -15.49 44.99
C ASP A 335 -18.08 -14.40 43.98
N SER A 336 -17.32 -14.73 42.94
CA SER A 336 -16.70 -13.75 42.06
C SER A 336 -17.29 -13.71 40.65
N LEU A 337 -17.25 -12.52 40.06
CA LEU A 337 -17.69 -12.26 38.68
C LEU A 337 -16.51 -12.51 37.74
N ARG A 338 -16.74 -13.18 36.61
CA ARG A 338 -15.79 -13.34 35.52
C ARG A 338 -16.40 -12.81 34.22
N GLY A 339 -16.09 -11.56 33.88
CA GLY A 339 -16.45 -10.93 32.62
C GLY A 339 -15.40 -11.22 31.56
N LEU A 340 -15.78 -11.85 30.44
CA LEU A 340 -14.87 -12.12 29.33
C LEU A 340 -15.50 -11.52 28.06
N PHE A 341 -14.98 -10.38 27.62
CA PHE A 341 -15.57 -9.57 26.56
C PHE A 341 -14.71 -9.54 25.30
N CYS A 342 -15.35 -9.50 24.13
CA CYS A 342 -14.71 -9.11 22.88
C CYS A 342 -14.77 -7.58 22.66
N GLY A 343 -15.71 -6.89 23.31
CA GLY A 343 -15.92 -5.45 23.17
C GLY A 343 -15.49 -4.64 24.39
N GLY A 344 -14.44 -3.84 24.26
CA GLY A 344 -13.92 -3.02 25.36
C GLY A 344 -14.90 -2.02 25.97
N THR A 345 -15.80 -1.43 25.19
CA THR A 345 -16.80 -0.50 25.78
C THR A 345 -17.89 -1.24 26.55
N LEU A 346 -18.26 -2.45 26.11
CA LEU A 346 -19.18 -3.31 26.85
C LEU A 346 -18.54 -3.79 28.16
N ALA A 347 -17.23 -4.07 28.14
CA ALA A 347 -16.44 -4.38 29.32
C ALA A 347 -16.38 -3.18 30.30
N ASP A 348 -16.11 -1.96 29.81
CA ASP A 348 -16.12 -0.73 30.62
C ASP A 348 -17.48 -0.49 31.29
N GLU A 349 -18.57 -0.62 30.51
CA GLU A 349 -19.93 -0.49 31.04
C GLU A 349 -20.22 -1.56 32.11
N ALA A 350 -19.85 -2.82 31.85
CA ALA A 350 -20.04 -3.91 32.79
C ALA A 350 -19.26 -3.66 34.10
N MET A 351 -18.02 -3.16 34.03
CA MET A 351 -17.25 -2.78 35.21
C MET A 351 -17.90 -1.64 36.00
N LEU A 352 -18.43 -0.62 35.32
CA LEU A 352 -19.11 0.51 35.97
C LEU A 352 -20.41 0.08 36.67
N VAL A 353 -21.22 -0.74 36.00
CA VAL A 353 -22.50 -1.24 36.53
C VAL A 353 -22.26 -2.22 37.68
N ALA A 354 -21.37 -3.20 37.50
CA ALA A 354 -21.08 -4.19 38.53
C ALA A 354 -20.31 -3.58 39.72
N GLY A 355 -19.35 -2.70 39.46
CA GLY A 355 -18.51 -2.08 40.50
C GLY A 355 -19.28 -1.18 41.46
N ALA A 356 -20.40 -0.62 41.02
CA ALA A 356 -21.31 0.15 41.90
C ALA A 356 -21.88 -0.69 43.05
N VAL A 357 -21.91 -2.02 42.91
CA VAL A 357 -22.48 -2.95 43.91
C VAL A 357 -21.41 -3.89 44.48
N LEU A 358 -20.53 -4.42 43.64
CA LEU A 358 -19.50 -5.40 44.02
C LEU A 358 -18.20 -4.76 44.53
N GLY A 359 -17.99 -3.47 44.28
CA GLY A 359 -16.75 -2.77 44.63
C GLY A 359 -15.66 -2.92 43.57
N ASP A 360 -14.43 -3.20 43.99
CA ASP A 360 -13.27 -3.22 43.11
C ASP A 360 -13.32 -4.41 42.12
N ILE A 361 -13.17 -4.11 40.82
CA ILE A 361 -13.10 -5.08 39.73
C ILE A 361 -11.76 -4.91 39.01
N ARG A 362 -11.02 -6.01 38.84
CA ARG A 362 -9.73 -5.99 38.17
C ARG A 362 -9.86 -6.25 36.67
N SER A 363 -9.00 -5.63 35.88
CA SER A 363 -9.03 -5.76 34.42
C SER A 363 -7.67 -5.50 33.76
N ASN A 364 -7.50 -5.95 32.52
CA ASN A 364 -6.44 -5.50 31.63
C ASN A 364 -6.70 -4.06 31.10
N ILE A 365 -7.96 -3.60 31.14
CA ILE A 365 -8.36 -2.21 30.85
C ILE A 365 -8.94 -1.53 32.11
N PRO A 366 -8.17 -1.39 33.20
CA PRO A 366 -8.73 -1.09 34.51
C PRO A 366 -9.26 0.36 34.61
N LEU A 367 -10.45 0.53 35.20
CA LEU A 367 -11.03 1.86 35.49
C LEU A 367 -10.15 2.71 36.44
N ARG A 368 -9.34 2.06 37.28
CA ARG A 368 -8.27 2.70 38.09
C ARG A 368 -6.98 1.92 37.97
N ARG A 369 -5.84 2.63 37.88
CA ARG A 369 -4.51 2.00 37.67
C ARG A 369 -4.13 0.93 38.71
N ASP A 370 -4.59 1.05 39.95
CA ASP A 370 -4.34 0.07 41.02
C ASP A 370 -5.05 -1.28 40.83
N LEU A 371 -6.07 -1.32 39.96
CA LEU A 371 -6.87 -2.52 39.66
C LEU A 371 -6.37 -3.29 38.43
N ALA A 372 -5.23 -2.91 37.86
CA ALA A 372 -4.62 -3.63 36.75
C ALA A 372 -4.36 -5.10 37.09
N LEU A 373 -4.64 -5.98 36.13
CA LEU A 373 -4.25 -7.40 36.18
C LEU A 373 -2.75 -7.58 35.90
N GLY A 374 -2.20 -8.68 36.40
CA GLY A 374 -0.87 -9.15 36.01
C GLY A 374 -0.86 -9.78 34.61
N PRO A 375 0.33 -10.17 34.09
CA PRO A 375 0.49 -10.71 32.74
C PRO A 375 -0.20 -12.07 32.51
N ASP A 376 -0.55 -12.81 33.57
CA ASP A 376 -1.33 -14.04 33.49
C ASP A 376 -2.85 -13.79 33.45
N LEU A 377 -3.26 -12.52 33.58
CA LEU A 377 -4.64 -12.05 33.61
C LEU A 377 -5.49 -12.72 34.70
N ARG A 378 -4.91 -13.15 35.82
CA ARG A 378 -5.62 -13.89 36.89
C ARG A 378 -5.80 -13.06 38.16
N ASP A 379 -6.94 -13.24 38.83
CA ASP A 379 -7.18 -12.80 40.20
C ASP A 379 -8.29 -13.68 40.82
N THR A 380 -8.33 -13.82 42.14
CA THR A 380 -9.36 -14.61 42.84
C THR A 380 -10.67 -13.85 43.03
N GLY A 381 -10.64 -12.50 43.02
CA GLY A 381 -11.80 -11.62 43.15
C GLY A 381 -12.51 -11.35 41.82
N HIS A 382 -13.28 -10.26 41.71
CA HIS A 382 -14.00 -9.92 40.48
C HIS A 382 -13.04 -9.50 39.34
N VAL A 383 -13.22 -10.10 38.16
CA VAL A 383 -12.36 -9.88 37.00
C VAL A 383 -13.21 -9.59 35.76
N VAL A 384 -12.82 -8.60 34.98
CA VAL A 384 -13.33 -8.34 33.62
C VAL A 384 -12.14 -8.26 32.67
N ILE A 385 -12.14 -9.04 31.59
CA ILE A 385 -11.09 -9.03 30.57
C ILE A 385 -11.70 -8.57 29.24
N ASP A 386 -11.05 -7.60 28.61
CA ASP A 386 -11.30 -7.22 27.22
C ASP A 386 -10.28 -7.92 26.32
N PHE A 387 -10.71 -8.89 25.54
CA PHE A 387 -9.87 -9.60 24.58
C PHE A 387 -9.58 -8.79 23.32
N GLY A 388 -10.30 -7.69 23.10
CA GLY A 388 -10.09 -6.77 21.98
C GLY A 388 -8.93 -5.80 22.21
N ASP A 389 -8.45 -5.67 23.45
CA ASP A 389 -7.36 -4.79 23.83
C ASP A 389 -6.07 -5.07 23.02
N ASP A 390 -5.39 -4.01 22.60
CA ASP A 390 -4.24 -4.04 21.69
C ASP A 390 -3.13 -4.98 22.18
N THR A 391 -2.95 -5.09 23.51
CA THR A 391 -1.93 -5.97 24.10
C THR A 391 -2.21 -7.45 23.87
N LEU A 392 -3.46 -7.83 23.57
CA LEU A 392 -3.88 -9.21 23.31
C LEU A 392 -4.12 -9.49 21.82
N THR A 393 -4.29 -8.46 21.01
CA THR A 393 -4.51 -8.57 19.55
C THR A 393 -3.23 -8.32 18.73
N GLN A 394 -2.13 -7.90 19.35
CA GLN A 394 -0.85 -7.73 18.66
C GLN A 394 -0.38 -9.05 17.99
N GLY A 395 -0.31 -9.04 16.65
CA GLY A 395 0.06 -10.21 15.85
C GLY A 395 -1.02 -11.31 15.76
N ARG A 396 -2.26 -11.02 16.18
CA ARG A 396 -3.42 -11.94 16.17
C ARG A 396 -4.65 -11.24 15.59
N ALA A 397 -5.66 -12.00 15.19
CA ALA A 397 -6.94 -11.42 14.79
C ALA A 397 -7.71 -10.92 16.02
N HIS A 398 -8.49 -9.84 15.85
CA HIS A 398 -9.41 -9.34 16.87
C HIS A 398 -10.41 -10.46 17.28
N PRO A 399 -10.81 -10.57 18.55
CA PRO A 399 -11.66 -11.68 19.03
C PRO A 399 -13.07 -11.71 18.44
N MET A 400 -13.52 -10.63 17.79
CA MET A 400 -14.75 -10.65 16.99
C MET A 400 -14.60 -11.40 15.65
N ILE A 401 -13.37 -11.61 15.18
CA ILE A 401 -13.03 -12.42 14.00
C ILE A 401 -12.58 -13.82 14.43
N ASP A 402 -11.76 -13.92 15.47
CA ASP A 402 -11.27 -15.19 16.01
C ASP A 402 -11.41 -15.28 17.54
N PRO A 403 -12.43 -15.99 18.07
CA PRO A 403 -12.68 -16.04 19.50
C PRO A 403 -11.74 -17.00 20.26
N SER A 404 -10.77 -17.66 19.62
CA SER A 404 -10.01 -18.79 20.20
C SER A 404 -9.44 -18.53 21.61
N LEU A 405 -8.73 -17.42 21.82
CA LEU A 405 -8.14 -17.07 23.14
C LEU A 405 -9.21 -16.91 24.23
N ARG A 406 -10.36 -16.35 23.86
CA ARG A 406 -11.48 -16.14 24.77
C ARG A 406 -12.13 -17.47 25.13
N LEU A 407 -12.30 -18.37 24.15
CA LEU A 407 -12.84 -19.73 24.39
C LEU A 407 -11.93 -20.54 25.32
N GLU A 408 -10.60 -20.46 25.14
CA GLU A 408 -9.64 -21.08 26.07
C GLU A 408 -9.75 -20.51 27.49
N ARG A 409 -9.98 -19.19 27.60
CA ARG A 409 -10.16 -18.56 28.91
C ARG A 409 -11.46 -19.00 29.58
N ILE A 410 -12.56 -19.16 28.85
CA ILE A 410 -13.82 -19.70 29.38
C ILE A 410 -13.56 -21.06 30.06
N ALA A 411 -12.79 -21.94 29.41
CA ALA A 411 -12.44 -23.24 29.99
C ALA A 411 -11.58 -23.11 31.27
N THR A 412 -10.67 -22.14 31.31
CA THR A 412 -9.85 -21.87 32.49
C THR A 412 -10.70 -21.38 33.68
N GLU A 413 -11.59 -20.41 33.46
CA GLU A 413 -12.46 -19.87 34.50
C GLU A 413 -13.49 -20.88 34.99
N ALA A 414 -13.93 -21.80 34.11
CA ALA A 414 -14.80 -22.90 34.50
C ALA A 414 -14.17 -23.80 35.57
N GLY A 415 -12.84 -23.97 35.56
CA GLY A 415 -12.09 -24.75 36.54
C GLY A 415 -11.81 -24.02 37.85
N ASP A 416 -11.92 -22.70 37.90
CA ASP A 416 -11.67 -21.89 39.09
C ASP A 416 -12.84 -22.01 40.10
N PRO A 417 -12.59 -22.48 41.34
CA PRO A 417 -13.65 -22.60 42.35
C PRO A 417 -14.21 -21.25 42.82
N THR A 418 -13.50 -20.14 42.61
CA THR A 418 -13.96 -18.79 43.00
C THR A 418 -14.87 -18.15 41.94
N CYS A 419 -14.87 -18.67 40.70
CA CYS A 419 -15.76 -18.23 39.64
C CYS A 419 -17.23 -18.56 39.98
N GLY A 420 -17.99 -17.51 40.27
CA GLY A 420 -19.39 -17.57 40.70
C GLY A 420 -20.38 -17.33 39.57
N VAL A 421 -20.05 -16.47 38.59
CA VAL A 421 -20.85 -16.20 37.38
C VAL A 421 -19.91 -15.85 36.23
N LEU A 422 -20.16 -16.41 35.04
CA LEU A 422 -19.56 -15.96 33.79
C LEU A 422 -20.47 -14.92 33.11
N LEU A 423 -19.91 -13.74 32.79
CA LEU A 423 -20.55 -12.71 31.98
C LEU A 423 -19.79 -12.60 30.66
N LEU A 424 -20.51 -12.78 29.55
CA LEU A 424 -19.95 -12.88 28.21
C LEU A 424 -20.68 -11.88 27.30
N ASP A 425 -20.03 -11.35 26.27
CA ASP A 425 -20.70 -10.71 25.13
C ASP A 425 -20.72 -11.60 23.88
N LEU A 426 -21.71 -11.38 23.01
CA LEU A 426 -21.72 -11.86 21.64
C LEU A 426 -22.14 -10.69 20.76
N VAL A 427 -21.21 -10.22 19.94
CA VAL A 427 -21.43 -9.07 19.05
C VAL A 427 -21.53 -9.58 17.62
N LEU A 428 -22.66 -9.33 16.97
CA LEU A 428 -22.95 -9.75 15.59
C LEU A 428 -22.78 -8.58 14.61
N GLY A 429 -23.02 -8.84 13.32
CA GLY A 429 -22.93 -7.83 12.25
C GLY A 429 -21.90 -8.15 11.18
N HIS A 430 -21.80 -7.27 10.17
CA HIS A 430 -20.78 -7.33 9.13
C HIS A 430 -19.36 -7.25 9.72
N GLY A 431 -18.39 -7.83 9.02
CA GLY A 431 -16.98 -7.85 9.42
C GLY A 431 -16.64 -8.75 10.62
N ALA A 432 -17.62 -9.19 11.42
CA ALA A 432 -17.42 -10.15 12.50
C ALA A 432 -17.41 -11.60 11.99
N HIS A 433 -17.13 -12.55 12.89
CA HIS A 433 -17.20 -13.99 12.64
C HIS A 433 -18.56 -14.35 12.01
N SER A 434 -18.54 -15.25 11.01
CA SER A 434 -19.71 -15.57 10.18
C SER A 434 -20.77 -16.40 10.91
N ASP A 435 -20.37 -17.21 11.90
CA ASP A 435 -21.29 -17.96 12.77
C ASP A 435 -20.67 -18.24 14.16
N PRO A 436 -20.57 -17.24 15.06
CA PRO A 436 -19.86 -17.38 16.34
C PRO A 436 -20.65 -18.13 17.42
N ALA A 437 -21.98 -18.24 17.27
CA ALA A 437 -22.84 -18.77 18.31
C ALA A 437 -22.61 -20.27 18.63
N PRO A 438 -22.38 -21.18 17.66
CA PRO A 438 -22.13 -22.59 17.94
C PRO A 438 -20.88 -22.82 18.80
N GLU A 439 -19.75 -22.20 18.45
CA GLU A 439 -18.48 -22.36 19.20
C GLU A 439 -18.60 -21.84 20.63
N LEU A 440 -19.24 -20.68 20.80
CA LEU A 440 -19.52 -20.12 22.12
C LEU A 440 -20.48 -21.02 22.94
N ALA A 441 -21.51 -21.57 22.31
CA ALA A 441 -22.45 -22.49 22.95
C ALA A 441 -21.75 -23.78 23.43
N ASP A 442 -20.83 -24.32 22.65
CA ASP A 442 -20.04 -25.51 23.03
C ASP A 442 -19.07 -25.22 24.17
N ALA A 443 -18.42 -24.05 24.17
CA ALA A 443 -17.59 -23.60 25.28
C ALA A 443 -18.40 -23.40 26.57
N ILE A 444 -19.60 -22.82 26.48
CA ILE A 444 -20.52 -22.66 27.62
C ILE A 444 -20.94 -24.02 28.17
N ARG A 445 -21.33 -24.97 27.30
CA ARG A 445 -21.72 -26.33 27.72
C ARG A 445 -20.58 -27.02 28.46
N SER A 446 -19.38 -26.97 27.88
CA SER A 446 -18.17 -27.55 28.47
C SER A 446 -17.83 -26.92 29.82
N ALA A 447 -17.91 -25.58 29.93
CA ALA A 447 -17.65 -24.86 31.18
C ALA A 447 -18.61 -25.28 32.30
N ARG A 448 -19.90 -25.44 31.97
CA ARG A 448 -20.92 -25.87 32.92
C ARG A 448 -20.73 -27.33 33.34
N GLU A 449 -20.35 -28.21 32.41
CA GLU A 449 -20.03 -29.62 32.71
C GLU A 449 -18.81 -29.74 33.64
N VAL A 450 -17.75 -28.94 33.41
CA VAL A 450 -16.57 -28.88 34.29
C VAL A 450 -16.95 -28.42 35.70
N ALA A 451 -17.75 -27.35 35.81
CA ALA A 451 -18.22 -26.88 37.11
C ALA A 451 -19.12 -27.91 37.82
N ALA A 452 -20.02 -28.58 37.08
CA ALA A 452 -20.91 -29.61 37.61
C ALA A 452 -20.13 -30.85 38.09
N ALA A 453 -19.10 -31.28 37.36
CA ALA A 453 -18.20 -32.35 37.77
C ALA A 453 -17.45 -32.02 39.09
N ALA A 454 -17.23 -30.73 39.36
CA ALA A 454 -16.67 -30.23 40.62
C ALA A 454 -17.74 -29.97 41.72
N GLY A 455 -19.00 -30.35 41.49
CA GLY A 455 -20.10 -30.15 42.45
C GLY A 455 -20.54 -28.68 42.60
N ARG A 456 -20.28 -27.84 41.59
CA ARG A 456 -20.66 -26.43 41.53
C ARG A 456 -21.73 -26.17 40.48
N VAL A 457 -22.47 -25.08 40.64
CA VAL A 457 -23.29 -24.50 39.58
C VAL A 457 -22.58 -23.25 39.07
N LEU A 458 -22.47 -23.14 37.75
CA LEU A 458 -21.89 -21.99 37.08
C LEU A 458 -22.97 -21.32 36.20
N PRO A 459 -23.63 -20.26 36.69
CA PRO A 459 -24.49 -19.43 35.88
C PRO A 459 -23.68 -18.71 34.80
N VAL A 460 -24.25 -18.62 33.59
CA VAL A 460 -23.65 -17.92 32.45
C VAL A 460 -24.67 -16.92 31.92
N VAL A 461 -24.26 -15.67 31.77
CA VAL A 461 -25.07 -14.59 31.20
C VAL A 461 -24.35 -14.05 29.96
N VAL A 462 -25.09 -13.90 28.87
CA VAL A 462 -24.58 -13.37 27.60
C VAL A 462 -25.29 -12.06 27.26
N SER A 463 -24.51 -10.99 27.05
CA SER A 463 -24.95 -9.77 26.38
C SER A 463 -24.90 -9.98 24.87
N LEU A 464 -26.05 -9.99 24.20
CA LEU A 464 -26.15 -10.15 22.74
C LEU A 464 -26.33 -8.78 22.09
N THR A 465 -25.29 -8.27 21.43
CA THR A 465 -25.36 -7.03 20.65
C THR A 465 -25.64 -7.38 19.20
N ALA A 466 -26.92 -7.34 18.81
CA ALA A 466 -27.36 -7.73 17.48
C ALA A 466 -28.70 -7.11 17.06
N THR A 467 -28.97 -7.13 15.76
CA THR A 467 -30.24 -6.76 15.11
C THR A 467 -30.86 -7.98 14.40
N GLU A 468 -32.16 -7.97 14.14
CA GLU A 468 -32.80 -9.08 13.41
C GLU A 468 -32.31 -9.24 11.96
N ALA A 469 -31.74 -8.17 11.38
CA ALA A 469 -31.23 -8.17 10.01
C ALA A 469 -29.76 -8.59 9.90
N ASP A 470 -29.06 -8.82 11.02
CA ASP A 470 -27.66 -9.27 10.99
C ASP A 470 -27.52 -10.66 10.35
N PRO A 471 -26.46 -10.87 9.54
CA PRO A 471 -26.31 -12.08 8.73
C PRO A 471 -26.19 -13.38 9.55
N GLN A 472 -25.73 -13.29 10.80
CA GLN A 472 -25.58 -14.45 11.68
C GLN A 472 -26.92 -14.93 12.28
N GLY A 473 -27.95 -14.07 12.30
CA GLY A 473 -29.29 -14.37 12.83
C GLY A 473 -29.38 -14.29 14.36
N THR A 474 -30.05 -13.26 14.85
CA THR A 474 -30.21 -12.96 16.30
C THR A 474 -30.97 -14.04 17.05
N ALA A 475 -32.19 -14.38 16.63
CA ALA A 475 -33.01 -15.39 17.30
C ALA A 475 -32.31 -16.76 17.35
N ARG A 476 -31.71 -17.20 16.23
CA ARG A 476 -30.95 -18.46 16.16
C ARG A 476 -29.78 -18.47 17.16
N SER A 477 -29.02 -17.39 17.19
CA SER A 477 -27.87 -17.25 18.08
C SER A 477 -28.30 -17.31 19.55
N ALA A 478 -29.37 -16.59 19.90
CA ALA A 478 -29.93 -16.62 21.25
C ALA A 478 -30.42 -18.03 21.65
N ASP A 479 -31.15 -18.72 20.77
CA ASP A 479 -31.68 -20.06 21.02
C ASP A 479 -30.56 -21.09 21.27
N LEU A 480 -29.48 -21.03 20.50
CA LEU A 480 -28.31 -21.93 20.68
C LEU A 480 -27.64 -21.72 22.05
N LEU A 481 -27.47 -20.47 22.46
CA LEU A 481 -26.86 -20.13 23.75
C LEU A 481 -27.78 -20.49 24.92
N VAL A 482 -29.09 -20.30 24.79
CA VAL A 482 -30.08 -20.74 25.78
C VAL A 482 -30.09 -22.26 25.88
N ALA A 483 -29.99 -22.99 24.76
CA ALA A 483 -29.88 -24.45 24.76
C ALA A 483 -28.58 -24.95 25.43
N ALA A 484 -27.49 -24.17 25.40
CA ALA A 484 -26.28 -24.42 26.19
C ALA A 484 -26.45 -24.08 27.68
N GLY A 485 -27.55 -23.43 28.05
CA GLY A 485 -27.95 -23.08 29.41
C GLY A 485 -27.48 -21.72 29.90
N ALA A 486 -27.23 -20.78 28.98
CA ALA A 486 -27.01 -19.38 29.31
C ALA A 486 -28.33 -18.59 29.39
N GLU A 487 -28.33 -17.47 30.12
CA GLU A 487 -29.33 -16.41 29.97
C GLU A 487 -28.82 -15.36 29.00
N VAL A 488 -29.60 -15.04 27.96
CA VAL A 488 -29.20 -14.10 26.90
C VAL A 488 -30.03 -12.83 27.02
N LEU A 489 -29.38 -11.66 27.04
CA LEU A 489 -30.04 -10.37 27.14
C LEU A 489 -29.47 -9.43 26.07
N LEU A 490 -30.34 -8.64 25.43
CA LEU A 490 -29.91 -7.68 24.41
C LEU A 490 -29.14 -6.49 25.00
N SER A 491 -29.55 -6.03 26.20
CA SER A 491 -28.89 -4.94 26.91
C SER A 491 -27.70 -5.45 27.72
N ASN A 492 -26.50 -4.91 27.45
CA ASN A 492 -25.29 -5.22 28.22
C ASN A 492 -25.40 -4.78 29.69
N ALA A 493 -26.00 -3.62 29.95
CA ALA A 493 -26.30 -3.16 31.30
C ALA A 493 -27.23 -4.14 32.03
N GLU A 494 -28.33 -4.59 31.40
CA GLU A 494 -29.23 -5.59 32.00
C GLU A 494 -28.58 -6.95 32.19
N ALA A 495 -27.74 -7.40 31.24
CA ALA A 495 -26.94 -8.62 31.37
C ALA A 495 -26.02 -8.55 32.60
N THR A 496 -25.36 -7.41 32.78
CA THR A 496 -24.50 -7.16 33.95
C THR A 496 -25.30 -7.15 35.25
N ARG A 497 -26.42 -6.43 35.30
CA ARG A 497 -27.32 -6.44 36.48
C ARG A 497 -27.83 -7.85 36.79
N ARG A 498 -28.09 -8.67 35.77
CA ARG A 498 -28.50 -10.06 35.96
C ARG A 498 -27.36 -10.90 36.54
N ALA A 499 -26.15 -10.76 36.04
CA ALA A 499 -24.97 -11.47 36.57
C ALA A 499 -24.73 -11.13 38.05
N VAL A 500 -24.82 -9.85 38.44
CA VAL A 500 -24.68 -9.41 39.83
C VAL A 500 -25.81 -9.97 40.72
N ARG A 501 -27.07 -9.99 40.23
CA ARG A 501 -28.20 -10.63 40.94
C ARG A 501 -27.99 -12.13 41.15
N LEU A 502 -27.36 -12.82 40.21
CA LEU A 502 -27.01 -14.24 40.32
C LEU A 502 -25.88 -14.51 41.35
N LEU A 503 -25.10 -13.50 41.71
CA LEU A 503 -24.16 -13.53 42.84
C LEU A 503 -24.83 -13.23 44.20
N GLY A 504 -26.14 -12.94 44.22
CA GLY A 504 -26.90 -12.70 45.45
C GLY A 504 -26.94 -11.25 45.91
N HIS A 505 -26.57 -10.30 45.05
CA HIS A 505 -26.61 -8.87 45.34
C HIS A 505 -27.82 -8.19 44.67
N ASP A 506 -28.48 -7.28 45.37
CA ASP A 506 -29.52 -6.43 44.79
C ASP A 506 -28.88 -5.29 44.00
N VAL A 507 -29.35 -5.07 42.77
CA VAL A 507 -28.89 -3.99 41.90
C VAL A 507 -30.06 -3.05 41.62
N PRO A 508 -29.95 -1.75 41.96
CA PRO A 508 -30.97 -0.77 41.62
C PRO A 508 -31.17 -0.68 40.10
N GLU A 509 -32.42 -0.47 39.66
CA GLU A 509 -32.69 -0.02 38.30
C GLU A 509 -32.17 1.41 38.12
N ALA A 510 -31.69 1.75 36.92
CA ALA A 510 -31.21 3.10 36.64
C ALA A 510 -32.38 4.11 36.70
N GLU A 511 -32.18 5.25 37.37
CA GLU A 511 -33.16 6.34 37.35
C GLU A 511 -33.16 7.05 36.00
N HIS A 512 -34.33 7.15 35.38
CA HIS A 512 -34.56 7.84 34.11
C HIS A 512 -34.48 9.36 34.30
N THR A 513 -33.29 9.94 34.27
CA THR A 513 -33.13 11.39 34.39
C THR A 513 -32.96 12.03 33.00
N MET A 514 -34.08 12.50 32.43
CA MET A 514 -34.10 13.24 31.15
C MET A 514 -33.32 14.57 31.18
N HIS A 515 -32.94 15.06 32.37
CA HIS A 515 -32.40 16.41 32.55
C HIS A 515 -30.90 16.58 32.29
N ASP A 516 -30.13 15.50 32.14
CA ASP A 516 -28.66 15.56 31.96
C ASP A 516 -28.18 15.20 30.54
N THR A 517 -29.11 14.88 29.62
CA THR A 517 -28.79 14.18 28.36
C THR A 517 -29.17 14.92 27.09
N ALA A 518 -29.70 16.15 27.11
CA ALA A 518 -30.03 16.88 25.89
C ALA A 518 -29.92 18.41 26.04
N TYR A 519 -29.34 19.08 25.04
CA TYR A 519 -29.53 20.52 24.83
C TYR A 519 -30.56 20.71 23.71
N ALA A 520 -31.64 21.44 23.99
CA ALA A 520 -32.54 21.98 22.99
C ALA A 520 -32.23 23.48 22.84
N PRO A 521 -31.81 23.98 21.67
CA PRO A 521 -31.64 25.42 21.47
C PRO A 521 -33.01 26.11 21.39
N ASP A 522 -33.16 27.26 22.05
CA ASP A 522 -34.07 28.30 21.62
C ASP A 522 -33.50 28.93 20.33
N ASP A 523 -34.28 28.91 19.24
CA ASP A 523 -34.11 29.67 17.98
C ASP A 523 -32.67 30.07 17.60
N ALA A 524 -31.80 29.08 17.33
CA ALA A 524 -30.52 29.34 16.67
C ALA A 524 -30.71 29.38 15.13
N GLN A 525 -30.42 30.53 14.51
CA GLN A 525 -30.43 30.69 13.06
C GLN A 525 -29.36 29.81 12.40
N ARG A 526 -29.79 28.94 11.49
CA ARG A 526 -28.93 28.18 10.56
C ARG A 526 -27.94 29.11 9.86
N ALA A 527 -26.64 28.92 10.09
CA ALA A 527 -25.62 29.43 9.18
C ALA A 527 -25.66 28.60 7.90
N ALA A 528 -26.33 29.13 6.87
CA ALA A 528 -26.35 28.54 5.54
C ALA A 528 -25.11 28.98 4.77
N ASP A 529 -23.98 28.32 5.01
CA ASP A 529 -22.88 28.31 4.04
C ASP A 529 -23.19 27.21 3.01
N GLY A 530 -23.31 27.60 1.74
CA GLY A 530 -23.79 26.75 0.64
C GLY A 530 -22.86 25.62 0.20
N ALA A 531 -21.94 25.16 1.06
CA ALA A 531 -21.07 24.01 0.80
C ALA A 531 -21.66 22.76 1.48
N GLU A 532 -21.81 21.66 0.73
CA GLU A 532 -22.23 20.38 1.30
C GLU A 532 -21.09 19.81 2.18
N PRO A 533 -21.35 19.51 3.46
CA PRO A 533 -20.33 18.93 4.34
C PRO A 533 -19.80 17.61 3.78
N LEU A 534 -18.49 17.37 3.97
CA LEU A 534 -17.82 16.13 3.53
C LEU A 534 -18.01 15.86 2.03
N GLY A 535 -18.12 16.91 1.23
CA GLY A 535 -18.39 16.82 -0.20
C GLY A 535 -19.75 16.21 -0.55
N GLY A 536 -20.70 16.09 0.38
CA GLY A 536 -21.99 15.43 0.14
C GLY A 536 -21.97 13.91 0.30
N LEU A 537 -20.97 13.35 1.00
CA LEU A 537 -20.83 11.91 1.28
C LEU A 537 -22.11 11.29 1.89
N LEU A 538 -22.78 12.01 2.79
CA LEU A 538 -23.93 11.47 3.55
C LEU A 538 -25.21 11.32 2.71
N GLY A 539 -25.30 12.03 1.57
CA GLY A 539 -26.52 12.13 0.76
C GLY A 539 -26.56 11.27 -0.50
N ARG A 540 -25.56 10.42 -0.73
CA ARG A 540 -25.42 9.63 -1.97
C ARG A 540 -25.14 8.15 -1.67
N ASP A 541 -25.37 7.30 -2.67
CA ASP A 541 -24.88 5.92 -2.65
C ASP A 541 -23.35 5.94 -2.70
N ILE A 542 -22.70 5.09 -1.89
CA ILE A 542 -21.23 5.10 -1.78
C ILE A 542 -20.60 3.94 -2.55
N THR A 543 -19.45 4.23 -3.15
CA THR A 543 -18.49 3.25 -3.64
C THR A 543 -17.22 3.30 -2.79
N VAL A 544 -16.53 2.16 -2.62
CA VAL A 544 -15.42 2.04 -1.66
C VAL A 544 -14.13 1.60 -2.33
N ALA A 545 -13.02 2.29 -2.04
CA ALA A 545 -11.69 1.76 -2.27
C ALA A 545 -11.14 1.19 -0.95
N ALA A 546 -10.68 -0.06 -0.96
CA ALA A 546 -10.26 -0.77 0.24
C ALA A 546 -8.80 -1.22 0.16
N VAL A 547 -8.11 -1.16 1.30
CA VAL A 547 -6.75 -1.66 1.46
C VAL A 547 -6.61 -2.39 2.80
N GLY A 548 -5.94 -3.55 2.78
CA GLY A 548 -5.71 -4.40 3.95
C GLY A 548 -6.49 -5.71 3.86
N VAL A 549 -7.28 -6.02 4.89
CA VAL A 549 -7.94 -7.32 5.06
C VAL A 549 -9.14 -7.45 4.10
N SER A 550 -9.15 -8.52 3.30
CA SER A 550 -10.22 -8.81 2.32
C SER A 550 -11.60 -9.03 2.96
N LEU A 551 -11.64 -9.48 4.22
CA LEU A 551 -12.86 -9.66 5.01
C LEU A 551 -13.81 -8.45 4.93
N PHE A 552 -13.25 -7.23 4.99
CA PHE A 552 -14.09 -6.04 4.93
C PHE A 552 -14.57 -5.71 3.51
N ALA A 553 -13.75 -5.96 2.50
CA ALA A 553 -14.18 -5.83 1.10
C ALA A 553 -15.30 -6.83 0.77
N ASP A 554 -15.20 -8.07 1.27
CA ASP A 554 -16.23 -9.08 1.09
C ASP A 554 -17.52 -8.74 1.86
N ALA A 555 -17.39 -8.19 3.07
CA ALA A 555 -18.54 -7.69 3.83
C ALA A 555 -19.26 -6.54 3.12
N LEU A 556 -18.53 -5.67 2.42
CA LEU A 556 -19.09 -4.60 1.59
C LEU A 556 -19.76 -5.14 0.32
N ARG A 557 -19.15 -6.10 -0.37
CA ARG A 557 -19.76 -6.77 -1.53
C ARG A 557 -21.04 -7.51 -1.17
N ALA A 558 -21.11 -8.12 0.02
CA ALA A 558 -22.32 -8.75 0.54
C ALA A 558 -23.47 -7.75 0.74
N GLN A 559 -23.14 -6.46 0.89
CA GLN A 559 -24.08 -5.34 0.95
C GLN A 559 -24.36 -4.72 -0.43
N ALA A 560 -23.89 -5.34 -1.52
CA ALA A 560 -23.99 -4.84 -2.90
C ALA A 560 -23.25 -3.50 -3.14
N VAL A 561 -22.23 -3.20 -2.34
CA VAL A 561 -21.35 -2.03 -2.54
C VAL A 561 -20.30 -2.36 -3.61
N SER A 562 -20.03 -1.40 -4.50
CA SER A 562 -18.91 -1.53 -5.44
C SER A 562 -17.60 -1.27 -4.70
N VAL A 563 -16.70 -2.26 -4.74
CA VAL A 563 -15.43 -2.23 -4.01
C VAL A 563 -14.26 -2.44 -4.96
N THR A 564 -13.29 -1.52 -4.93
CA THR A 564 -12.00 -1.68 -5.60
C THR A 564 -10.92 -1.91 -4.56
N GLU A 565 -10.30 -3.10 -4.58
CA GLU A 565 -9.25 -3.45 -3.63
C GLU A 565 -7.87 -3.13 -4.19
N ALA A 566 -6.99 -2.62 -3.33
CA ALA A 566 -5.57 -2.59 -3.59
C ALA A 566 -4.95 -3.94 -3.26
N ALA A 567 -4.16 -4.50 -4.19
CA ALA A 567 -3.26 -5.64 -4.00
C ALA A 567 -2.01 -5.22 -3.20
N TRP A 568 -2.26 -4.65 -2.02
CA TRP A 568 -1.28 -4.03 -1.16
C TRP A 568 -0.26 -5.02 -0.63
N GLN A 569 0.97 -4.53 -0.48
CA GLN A 569 2.07 -5.23 0.17
C GLN A 569 2.82 -4.24 1.05
N PRO A 570 3.49 -4.70 2.12
CA PRO A 570 4.36 -3.86 2.90
C PRO A 570 5.44 -3.22 2.01
N PRO A 571 5.84 -1.97 2.30
CA PRO A 571 6.91 -1.31 1.57
C PRO A 571 8.22 -2.09 1.72
N VAL A 572 9.22 -1.72 0.89
CA VAL A 572 10.56 -2.29 0.94
C VAL A 572 11.09 -2.26 2.38
N ALA A 573 11.65 -3.39 2.83
CA ALA A 573 12.06 -3.56 4.22
C ALA A 573 13.01 -2.44 4.69
N GLY A 574 12.75 -1.90 5.90
CA GLY A 574 13.56 -0.83 6.48
C GLY A 574 13.31 0.58 5.91
N THR A 575 12.34 0.75 5.00
CA THR A 575 12.05 2.07 4.40
C THR A 575 10.91 2.84 5.05
N ALA A 576 10.07 2.18 5.88
CA ALA A 576 8.81 2.75 6.39
C ALA A 576 8.97 4.15 7.05
N GLY A 577 9.96 4.32 7.92
CA GLY A 577 10.22 5.61 8.58
C GLY A 577 10.65 6.73 7.61
N ASN A 578 11.52 6.40 6.64
CA ASN A 578 11.94 7.37 5.62
C ASN A 578 10.79 7.70 4.67
N LEU A 579 9.98 6.69 4.31
CA LEU A 579 8.81 6.85 3.46
C LEU A 579 7.79 7.79 4.10
N GLY A 580 7.44 7.57 5.38
CA GLY A 580 6.54 8.45 6.12
C GLY A 580 7.02 9.90 6.14
N ARG A 581 8.32 10.14 6.37
CA ARG A 581 8.92 11.49 6.34
C ARG A 581 8.84 12.15 4.96
N VAL A 582 9.20 11.43 3.90
CA VAL A 582 9.18 11.97 2.53
C VAL A 582 7.76 12.24 2.05
N LEU A 583 6.81 11.34 2.34
CA LEU A 583 5.41 11.53 1.98
C LEU A 583 4.74 12.65 2.79
N ALA A 584 5.23 12.96 3.99
CA ALA A 584 4.75 14.07 4.79
C ALA A 584 5.37 15.43 4.41
N ASP A 585 6.34 15.49 3.49
CA ASP A 585 6.94 16.76 3.05
C ASP A 585 5.91 17.57 2.23
N PRO A 586 5.46 18.75 2.70
CA PRO A 586 4.45 19.55 2.02
C PRO A 586 4.92 20.08 0.66
N ARG A 587 6.22 20.07 0.38
CA ARG A 587 6.79 20.51 -0.91
C ARG A 587 6.63 19.45 -1.99
N ARG A 588 6.57 18.17 -1.62
CA ARG A 588 6.76 17.04 -2.54
C ARG A 588 5.77 17.05 -3.69
N ASP A 589 4.48 17.20 -3.41
CA ASP A 589 3.44 17.05 -4.43
C ASP A 589 3.57 18.14 -5.51
N ALA A 590 3.77 19.39 -5.10
CA ALA A 590 4.02 20.50 -6.03
C ALA A 590 5.35 20.35 -6.78
N ALA A 591 6.41 19.89 -6.10
CA ALA A 591 7.72 19.67 -6.71
C ALA A 591 7.70 18.55 -7.76
N ASN A 592 6.98 17.46 -7.50
CA ASN A 592 6.80 16.34 -8.42
C ASN A 592 5.92 16.72 -9.62
N ALA A 593 4.82 17.45 -9.38
CA ALA A 593 4.00 17.99 -10.46
C ALA A 593 4.79 18.94 -11.37
N GLU A 594 5.65 19.80 -10.80
CA GLU A 594 6.54 20.68 -11.55
C GLU A 594 7.60 19.89 -12.33
N ALA A 595 8.21 18.85 -11.72
CA ALA A 595 9.14 17.96 -12.40
C ALA A 595 8.49 17.32 -13.63
N LEU A 596 7.32 16.68 -13.47
CA LEU A 596 6.57 16.09 -14.57
C LEU A 596 6.25 17.13 -15.66
N ARG A 597 5.76 18.31 -15.27
CA ARG A 597 5.43 19.39 -16.19
C ARG A 597 6.63 19.79 -17.05
N ARG A 598 7.82 19.91 -16.46
CA ARG A 598 9.06 20.23 -17.19
C ARG A 598 9.51 19.11 -18.11
N MET A 599 9.46 17.85 -17.65
CA MET A 599 9.79 16.69 -18.49
C MET A 599 8.92 16.64 -19.74
N VAL A 600 7.61 16.81 -19.58
CA VAL A 600 6.63 16.77 -20.67
C VAL A 600 6.74 17.99 -21.58
N ALA A 601 7.16 19.15 -21.06
CA ALA A 601 7.31 20.37 -21.85
C ALA A 601 8.60 20.43 -22.68
N ALA A 602 9.66 19.73 -22.27
CA ALA A 602 10.97 19.81 -22.92
C ALA A 602 10.91 19.53 -24.44
N GLY A 603 11.56 20.39 -25.23
CA GLY A 603 11.84 20.17 -26.65
C GLY A 603 13.07 19.28 -26.86
N ALA A 604 13.29 18.85 -28.11
CA ALA A 604 14.44 18.04 -28.48
C ALA A 604 14.78 18.19 -29.96
N ASP A 605 15.22 19.37 -30.36
CA ASP A 605 15.58 19.64 -31.75
C ASP A 605 17.03 19.22 -32.02
N LEU A 606 17.24 18.38 -33.04
CA LEU A 606 18.57 18.13 -33.58
C LEU A 606 19.02 19.36 -34.37
N VAL A 607 20.09 20.00 -33.90
CA VAL A 607 20.58 21.29 -34.43
C VAL A 607 21.97 21.21 -35.05
N ASP A 608 22.81 20.27 -34.64
CA ASP A 608 24.13 20.08 -35.24
C ASP A 608 24.68 18.66 -35.04
N VAL A 609 25.79 18.37 -35.73
CA VAL A 609 26.64 17.20 -35.50
C VAL A 609 28.07 17.71 -35.38
N ARG A 610 28.76 17.41 -34.27
CA ARG A 610 30.05 18.05 -33.94
C ARG A 610 31.06 17.10 -33.31
N PRO A 611 32.37 17.34 -33.45
CA PRO A 611 33.38 16.61 -32.68
C PRO A 611 33.21 16.86 -31.17
N ALA A 612 33.42 15.82 -30.36
CA ALA A 612 33.24 15.86 -28.91
C ALA A 612 34.18 16.86 -28.22
N SER A 613 35.40 17.02 -28.73
CA SER A 613 36.35 18.05 -28.28
C SER A 613 35.78 19.47 -28.38
N GLU A 614 34.99 19.76 -29.41
CA GLU A 614 34.36 21.07 -29.59
C GLU A 614 33.06 21.20 -28.79
N ALA A 615 32.24 20.15 -28.78
CA ALA A 615 30.92 20.16 -28.16
C ALA A 615 30.99 20.14 -26.62
N LEU A 616 31.90 19.34 -26.07
CA LEU A 616 32.00 19.07 -24.63
C LEU A 616 33.31 19.60 -24.01
N GLY A 617 34.18 20.23 -24.81
CA GLY A 617 35.47 20.75 -24.35
C GLY A 617 36.42 19.66 -23.88
N LEU A 618 36.35 18.45 -24.47
CA LEU A 618 37.19 17.33 -24.04
C LEU A 618 38.65 17.52 -24.47
N GLU A 619 39.54 17.54 -23.49
CA GLU A 619 40.98 17.53 -23.72
C GLU A 619 41.47 16.15 -24.17
N ARG A 620 42.61 16.12 -24.87
CA ARG A 620 43.26 14.86 -25.26
C ARG A 620 43.58 14.01 -24.02
N GLY A 621 43.08 12.77 -23.98
CA GLY A 621 43.21 11.88 -22.82
C GLY A 621 42.01 11.89 -21.87
N THR A 622 41.01 12.74 -22.11
CA THR A 622 39.73 12.68 -21.41
C THR A 622 38.78 11.77 -22.16
N PHE A 623 38.24 10.75 -21.48
CA PHE A 623 37.22 9.87 -22.00
C PHE A 623 35.98 9.93 -21.14
N LEU A 624 34.82 10.03 -21.77
CA LEU A 624 33.57 9.82 -21.07
C LEU A 624 33.19 8.34 -21.09
N HIS A 625 32.36 7.91 -20.15
CA HIS A 625 31.79 6.57 -20.12
C HIS A 625 30.35 6.58 -19.63
N ALA A 626 29.60 5.51 -19.93
CA ALA A 626 28.26 5.33 -19.39
C ALA A 626 28.27 5.02 -17.88
N GLY A 627 27.15 5.29 -17.21
CA GLY A 627 26.90 4.93 -15.81
C GLY A 627 27.53 5.86 -14.77
N PRO A 628 27.41 5.51 -13.48
CA PRO A 628 27.98 6.30 -12.38
C PRO A 628 29.53 6.28 -12.41
N PRO A 629 30.20 7.20 -11.69
CA PRO A 629 31.66 7.30 -11.64
C PRO A 629 32.35 5.95 -11.35
N ILE A 630 33.38 5.62 -12.14
CA ILE A 630 34.12 4.37 -11.97
C ILE A 630 35.61 4.56 -12.31
N ALA A 631 36.47 3.86 -11.55
CA ALA A 631 37.89 3.76 -11.87
C ALA A 631 38.15 2.61 -12.86
N PHE A 632 39.22 2.71 -13.66
CA PHE A 632 39.54 1.70 -14.67
C PHE A 632 39.67 0.27 -14.10
N ASP A 633 40.23 0.13 -12.90
CA ASP A 633 40.39 -1.19 -12.25
C ASP A 633 39.06 -1.91 -12.01
N ARG A 634 37.97 -1.16 -11.80
CA ARG A 634 36.63 -1.71 -11.61
C ARG A 634 35.85 -1.84 -12.92
N ALA A 635 36.34 -1.29 -14.03
CA ALA A 635 35.63 -1.33 -15.30
C ALA A 635 35.35 -2.77 -15.76
N SER A 636 34.12 -2.99 -16.19
CA SER A 636 33.66 -4.26 -16.78
C SER A 636 34.42 -4.61 -18.06
N GLY A 637 34.40 -5.88 -18.47
CA GLY A 637 35.04 -6.32 -19.71
C GLY A 637 34.69 -5.47 -20.95
N PRO A 638 33.41 -5.23 -21.27
CA PRO A 638 33.05 -4.38 -22.40
C PRO A 638 33.51 -2.92 -22.23
N LEU A 639 33.45 -2.34 -21.03
CA LEU A 639 33.94 -0.98 -20.79
C LEU A 639 35.46 -0.88 -20.97
N ARG A 640 36.22 -1.85 -20.44
CA ARG A 640 37.68 -1.94 -20.64
C ARG A 640 38.03 -2.00 -22.13
N GLY A 641 37.36 -2.88 -22.86
CA GLY A 641 37.57 -3.02 -24.31
C GLY A 641 37.28 -1.72 -25.08
N ALA A 642 36.22 -1.00 -24.70
CA ALA A 642 35.85 0.26 -25.34
C ALA A 642 36.89 1.36 -25.05
N LEU A 643 37.38 1.47 -23.81
CA LEU A 643 38.43 2.43 -23.45
C LEU A 643 39.75 2.13 -24.16
N ILE A 644 40.12 0.84 -24.29
CA ILE A 644 41.28 0.41 -25.09
C ILE A 644 41.11 0.83 -26.54
N GLY A 645 39.96 0.55 -27.15
CA GLY A 645 39.69 0.94 -28.54
C GLY A 645 39.72 2.46 -28.74
N ALA A 646 39.21 3.24 -27.78
CA ALA A 646 39.29 4.70 -27.83
C ALA A 646 40.73 5.22 -27.73
N MET A 647 41.57 4.61 -26.88
CA MET A 647 43.01 4.92 -26.81
C MET A 647 43.73 4.66 -28.14
N LEU A 648 43.40 3.56 -28.82
CA LEU A 648 43.93 3.22 -30.14
C LEU A 648 43.44 4.20 -31.21
N PHE A 649 42.16 4.56 -31.17
CA PHE A 649 41.54 5.50 -32.11
C PHE A 649 42.16 6.91 -32.00
N GLU A 650 42.39 7.41 -30.78
CA GLU A 650 43.02 8.71 -30.52
C GLU A 650 44.55 8.71 -30.74
N GLY A 651 45.14 7.54 -31.03
CA GLY A 651 46.59 7.39 -31.17
C GLY A 651 47.35 7.65 -29.88
N LEU A 652 46.75 7.31 -28.73
CA LEU A 652 47.36 7.41 -27.40
C LEU A 652 48.13 6.13 -27.02
N ALA A 653 47.92 5.04 -27.77
CA ALA A 653 48.67 3.80 -27.67
C ALA A 653 48.79 3.15 -29.06
N ALA A 654 49.86 2.40 -29.29
CA ALA A 654 50.07 1.65 -30.53
C ALA A 654 49.49 0.23 -30.45
N THR A 655 49.38 -0.35 -29.25
CA THR A 655 48.82 -1.69 -29.02
C THR A 655 47.82 -1.70 -27.87
N ALA A 656 46.99 -2.75 -27.81
CA ALA A 656 46.01 -2.91 -26.75
C ALA A 656 46.67 -3.04 -25.37
N GLU A 657 47.81 -3.72 -25.29
CA GLU A 657 48.59 -3.89 -24.05
C GLU A 657 49.16 -2.55 -23.56
N GLU A 658 49.65 -1.72 -24.48
CA GLU A 658 50.11 -0.37 -24.14
C GLU A 658 48.94 0.51 -23.66
N ALA A 659 47.79 0.42 -24.34
CA ALA A 659 46.58 1.14 -23.94
C ALA A 659 46.13 0.76 -22.53
N GLU A 660 46.03 -0.55 -22.26
CA GLU A 660 45.62 -1.07 -20.96
C GLU A 660 46.60 -0.70 -19.84
N ALA A 661 47.91 -0.73 -20.10
CA ALA A 661 48.92 -0.31 -19.14
C ALA A 661 48.83 1.19 -18.82
N LYS A 662 48.55 2.04 -19.81
CA LYS A 662 48.35 3.48 -19.60
C LYS A 662 47.05 3.77 -18.85
N LEU A 663 45.98 3.06 -19.17
CA LEU A 663 44.68 3.19 -18.49
C LEU A 663 44.77 2.79 -17.00
N HIS A 664 45.50 1.72 -16.65
CA HIS A 664 45.76 1.37 -15.25
C HIS A 664 46.62 2.43 -14.53
N LYS A 665 47.60 3.01 -15.23
CA LYS A 665 48.48 4.01 -14.62
C LYS A 665 47.76 5.32 -14.34
N GLY A 666 46.80 5.71 -15.18
CA GLY A 666 46.03 6.95 -15.05
C GLY A 666 46.78 8.24 -15.39
N ASP A 667 48.08 8.18 -15.72
CA ASP A 667 48.88 9.36 -16.04
C ASP A 667 48.38 10.05 -17.31
N GLY A 668 47.77 11.23 -17.16
CA GLY A 668 47.24 12.02 -18.28
C GLY A 668 45.95 11.45 -18.88
N ILE A 669 45.27 10.53 -18.19
CA ILE A 669 43.98 9.98 -18.58
C ILE A 669 42.93 10.34 -17.54
N THR A 670 41.79 10.86 -17.98
CA THR A 670 40.64 11.17 -17.11
C THR A 670 39.42 10.41 -17.59
N LEU A 671 38.72 9.78 -16.66
CA LEU A 671 37.44 9.10 -16.89
C LEU A 671 36.34 9.88 -16.17
N ASP A 672 35.27 10.23 -16.88
CA ASP A 672 34.13 10.99 -16.34
C ASP A 672 32.82 10.43 -16.90
N PRO A 673 31.74 10.28 -16.11
CA PRO A 673 30.44 9.91 -16.65
C PRO A 673 29.94 10.87 -17.73
N CYS A 674 29.32 10.33 -18.80
CA CYS A 674 28.62 11.13 -19.79
C CYS A 674 27.59 12.08 -19.15
N HIS A 675 26.87 11.58 -18.14
CA HIS A 675 25.85 12.34 -17.41
C HIS A 675 26.36 13.57 -16.63
N HIS A 676 27.67 13.72 -16.42
CA HIS A 676 28.27 14.93 -15.84
C HIS A 676 28.49 16.04 -16.87
N ARG A 677 28.38 15.72 -18.16
CA ARG A 677 28.59 16.63 -19.30
C ARG A 677 27.33 16.75 -20.16
N ASP A 678 26.16 16.51 -19.57
CA ASP A 678 24.85 16.41 -20.22
C ASP A 678 24.81 15.52 -21.48
N ALA A 679 25.76 14.59 -21.56
CA ALA A 679 25.87 13.61 -22.61
C ALA A 679 25.29 12.26 -22.15
N VAL A 680 25.05 11.38 -23.12
CA VAL A 680 24.67 9.99 -22.90
C VAL A 680 25.37 9.09 -23.90
N GLY A 681 25.77 7.90 -23.46
CA GLY A 681 26.46 6.90 -24.29
C GLY A 681 25.77 5.54 -24.23
N PRO A 682 25.46 4.91 -25.38
CA PRO A 682 24.89 3.55 -25.39
C PRO A 682 25.95 2.52 -24.98
N MET A 683 25.54 1.48 -24.25
CA MET A 683 26.40 0.37 -23.81
C MET A 683 27.65 0.86 -23.05
N ALA A 684 28.89 0.53 -23.43
CA ALA A 684 30.07 1.08 -22.75
C ALA A 684 30.10 2.62 -22.72
N GLY A 685 29.41 3.27 -23.68
CA GLY A 685 29.18 4.71 -23.70
C GLY A 685 30.46 5.53 -23.80
N VAL A 686 31.54 4.93 -24.32
CA VAL A 686 32.82 5.63 -24.40
C VAL A 686 32.75 6.73 -25.45
N ILE A 687 33.06 7.96 -25.03
CA ILE A 687 33.20 9.13 -25.91
C ILE A 687 34.62 9.64 -25.78
N SER A 688 35.33 9.73 -26.91
CA SER A 688 36.67 10.32 -26.98
C SER A 688 36.66 11.65 -27.75
N PRO A 689 37.67 12.52 -27.58
CA PRO A 689 37.65 13.89 -28.13
C PRO A 689 37.44 13.99 -29.65
N SER A 690 37.89 12.99 -30.42
CA SER A 690 37.77 12.95 -31.88
C SER A 690 36.47 12.30 -32.38
N MET A 691 35.62 11.75 -31.50
CA MET A 691 34.33 11.18 -31.91
C MET A 691 33.33 12.27 -32.23
N TRP A 692 32.42 11.98 -33.16
CA TRP A 692 31.31 12.87 -33.51
C TRP A 692 30.10 12.61 -32.61
N LEU A 693 29.41 13.69 -32.25
CA LEU A 693 28.21 13.71 -31.42
C LEU A 693 27.06 14.38 -32.18
N TYR A 694 25.85 13.88 -31.96
CA TYR A 694 24.63 14.65 -32.19
C TYR A 694 24.50 15.74 -31.12
N GLU A 695 24.08 16.94 -31.52
CA GLU A 695 23.75 18.04 -30.63
C GLU A 695 22.25 18.30 -30.68
N LEU A 696 21.56 18.04 -29.57
CA LEU A 696 20.14 18.32 -29.42
C LEU A 696 19.92 19.48 -28.45
N ARG A 697 18.96 20.35 -28.77
CA ARG A 697 18.59 21.50 -27.96
C ARG A 697 17.13 21.42 -27.49
N ASP A 698 16.92 21.73 -26.23
CA ASP A 698 15.61 22.06 -25.66
C ASP A 698 15.50 23.59 -25.55
N GLU A 699 14.80 24.22 -26.49
CA GLU A 699 14.58 25.67 -26.45
C GLU A 699 13.68 26.13 -25.28
N VAL A 700 12.88 25.22 -24.70
CA VAL A 700 11.94 25.56 -23.63
C VAL A 700 12.66 25.84 -22.32
N HIS A 701 13.70 25.06 -22.02
CA HIS A 701 14.48 25.18 -20.78
C HIS A 701 15.94 25.57 -21.01
N ASP A 702 16.33 25.88 -22.24
CA ASP A 702 17.69 26.25 -22.66
C ASP A 702 18.75 25.20 -22.28
N ASN A 703 18.41 23.93 -22.46
CA ASN A 703 19.31 22.80 -22.23
C ASN A 703 19.86 22.25 -23.55
N THR A 704 21.06 21.67 -23.49
CA THR A 704 21.68 20.95 -24.61
C THR A 704 22.11 19.57 -24.14
N SER A 705 21.94 18.55 -25.00
CA SER A 705 22.40 17.20 -24.72
C SER A 705 23.06 16.58 -25.94
N TRP A 706 23.99 15.66 -25.66
CA TRP A 706 24.84 15.05 -26.68
C TRP A 706 24.87 13.54 -26.61
N CYS A 707 25.08 12.89 -27.75
CA CYS A 707 25.29 11.45 -27.84
C CYS A 707 26.16 11.13 -29.04
N SER A 708 27.02 10.11 -28.93
CA SER A 708 27.89 9.70 -30.04
C SER A 708 27.09 9.22 -31.25
N LEU A 709 27.72 9.16 -32.43
CA LEU A 709 27.09 8.52 -33.59
C LEU A 709 26.98 7.00 -33.39
N ASN A 710 25.94 6.38 -33.95
CA ASN A 710 25.77 4.93 -33.86
C ASN A 710 26.74 4.18 -34.80
N GLU A 711 27.49 3.26 -34.24
CA GLU A 711 28.59 2.53 -34.92
C GLU A 711 28.12 1.37 -35.82
N GLY A 712 26.80 1.12 -35.88
CA GLY A 712 26.22 0.02 -36.63
C GLY A 712 26.02 -1.26 -35.81
N LEU A 713 25.85 -2.37 -36.52
CA LEU A 713 25.63 -3.69 -35.96
C LEU A 713 26.93 -4.52 -35.90
N GLY A 714 26.88 -5.61 -35.14
CA GLY A 714 27.99 -6.57 -35.00
C GLY A 714 29.05 -6.13 -33.98
N LYS A 715 30.32 -6.39 -34.27
CA LYS A 715 31.45 -5.96 -33.44
C LYS A 715 31.63 -4.45 -33.58
N VAL A 716 31.37 -3.74 -32.49
CA VAL A 716 31.45 -2.27 -32.40
C VAL A 716 32.03 -1.86 -31.04
N LEU A 717 32.58 -0.64 -30.96
CA LEU A 717 33.29 -0.15 -29.78
C LEU A 717 32.37 -0.07 -28.56
N ARG A 718 31.11 0.33 -28.74
CA ARG A 718 30.15 0.40 -27.63
C ARG A 718 29.91 -0.95 -26.93
N TYR A 719 30.16 -2.09 -27.59
CA TYR A 719 30.13 -3.43 -26.96
C TYR A 719 31.52 -3.92 -26.52
N GLY A 720 32.51 -3.04 -26.50
CA GLY A 720 33.88 -3.35 -26.10
C GLY A 720 34.73 -4.02 -27.15
N ALA A 721 34.33 -4.02 -28.43
CA ALA A 721 35.18 -4.52 -29.52
C ALA A 721 36.16 -3.45 -29.99
N TYR A 722 37.43 -3.81 -30.16
CA TYR A 722 38.51 -2.88 -30.53
C TYR A 722 39.45 -3.46 -31.61
N GLY A 723 38.98 -4.45 -32.37
CA GLY A 723 39.73 -5.01 -33.49
C GLY A 723 39.90 -3.99 -34.65
N PRO A 724 40.78 -4.29 -35.63
CA PRO A 724 41.05 -3.39 -36.77
C PRO A 724 39.78 -2.93 -37.50
N GLU A 725 38.82 -3.83 -37.71
CA GLU A 725 37.52 -3.52 -38.33
C GLU A 725 36.70 -2.45 -37.59
N VAL A 726 36.86 -2.35 -36.26
CA VAL A 726 36.18 -1.35 -35.44
C VAL A 726 36.91 -0.01 -35.56
N ILE A 727 38.23 -0.01 -35.41
CA ILE A 727 39.04 1.22 -35.49
C ILE A 727 38.96 1.85 -36.89
N ASP A 728 39.00 1.04 -37.95
CA ASP A 728 38.87 1.52 -39.32
C ASP A 728 37.46 2.09 -39.58
N ARG A 729 36.42 1.48 -38.99
CA ARG A 729 35.06 2.04 -39.03
C ARG A 729 34.97 3.37 -38.30
N LEU A 730 35.56 3.50 -37.10
CA LEU A 730 35.58 4.77 -36.37
C LEU A 730 36.31 5.86 -37.15
N ARG A 731 37.42 5.53 -37.82
CA ARG A 731 38.13 6.44 -38.73
C ARG A 731 37.26 6.88 -39.90
N TRP A 732 36.59 5.94 -40.57
CA TRP A 732 35.63 6.26 -41.63
C TRP A 732 34.48 7.12 -41.12
N MET A 733 33.94 6.82 -39.94
CA MET A 733 32.90 7.66 -39.33
C MET A 733 33.40 9.07 -39.08
N ASN A 734 34.66 9.23 -38.67
CA ASN A 734 35.27 10.53 -38.42
C ASN A 734 35.57 11.33 -39.70
N THR A 735 35.99 10.65 -40.78
CA THR A 735 36.40 11.33 -42.03
C THR A 735 35.30 11.42 -43.08
N VAL A 736 34.22 10.63 -42.97
CA VAL A 736 33.15 10.52 -43.97
C VAL A 736 31.79 10.76 -43.35
N LEU A 737 31.33 9.88 -42.44
CA LEU A 737 29.95 9.92 -41.93
C LEU A 737 29.65 11.22 -41.17
N GLY A 738 30.48 11.57 -40.19
CA GLY A 738 30.33 12.76 -39.35
C GLY A 738 30.25 14.06 -40.15
N PRO A 739 31.22 14.34 -41.04
CA PRO A 739 31.16 15.50 -41.93
C PRO A 739 29.91 15.56 -42.81
N ILE A 740 29.48 14.43 -43.39
CA ILE A 740 28.26 14.39 -44.22
C ILE A 740 27.02 14.70 -43.37
N LEU A 741 26.91 14.10 -42.17
CA LEU A 741 25.79 14.35 -41.27
C LEU A 741 25.75 15.79 -40.77
N GLN A 742 26.91 16.38 -40.43
CA GLN A 742 27.00 17.80 -40.04
C GLN A 742 26.49 18.71 -41.16
N GLN A 743 26.98 18.51 -42.39
CA GLN A 743 26.53 19.31 -43.53
C GLN A 743 25.03 19.13 -43.79
N ALA A 744 24.53 17.90 -43.71
CA ALA A 744 23.12 17.59 -43.93
C ALA A 744 22.21 18.22 -42.85
N VAL A 745 22.59 18.11 -41.57
CA VAL A 745 21.84 18.70 -40.45
C VAL A 745 21.85 20.22 -40.55
N ARG A 746 23.01 20.86 -40.72
CA ARG A 746 23.10 22.32 -40.85
C ARG A 746 22.30 22.85 -42.04
N ALA A 747 22.41 22.20 -43.19
CA ALA A 747 21.63 22.58 -44.37
C ALA A 747 20.11 22.41 -44.17
N ARG A 748 19.69 21.41 -43.37
CA ARG A 748 18.29 21.22 -42.99
C ARG A 748 17.82 22.30 -42.02
N VAL A 749 18.65 22.62 -41.02
CA VAL A 749 18.41 23.69 -40.04
C VAL A 749 18.28 25.05 -40.72
N ASP A 750 19.20 25.40 -41.62
CA ASP A 750 19.18 26.68 -42.34
C ASP A 750 17.93 26.86 -43.22
N ARG A 751 17.35 25.76 -43.73
CA ARG A 751 16.20 25.80 -44.65
C ARG A 751 14.86 25.71 -43.94
N GLU A 752 14.77 24.86 -42.93
CA GLU A 752 13.49 24.39 -42.37
C GLU A 752 13.50 24.32 -40.83
N GLY A 753 14.58 24.76 -40.16
CA GLY A 753 14.73 24.69 -38.70
C GLY A 753 15.24 23.33 -38.19
N GLY A 754 15.36 23.19 -36.87
CA GLY A 754 15.74 21.94 -36.20
C GLY A 754 14.86 20.75 -36.60
N ILE A 755 15.41 19.54 -36.48
CA ILE A 755 14.60 18.32 -36.63
C ILE A 755 14.04 17.96 -35.26
N ASP A 756 12.72 18.03 -35.11
CA ASP A 756 12.01 17.70 -33.88
C ASP A 756 12.08 16.19 -33.59
N VAL A 757 13.05 15.79 -32.77
CA VAL A 757 13.27 14.38 -32.38
C VAL A 757 12.13 13.88 -31.49
N LYS A 758 11.53 14.76 -30.68
CA LYS A 758 10.38 14.43 -29.82
C LYS A 758 9.17 14.04 -30.66
N ALA A 759 8.90 14.77 -31.76
CA ALA A 759 7.84 14.42 -32.69
C ALA A 759 8.10 13.07 -33.40
N ILE A 760 9.37 12.75 -33.71
CA ILE A 760 9.73 11.43 -34.26
C ILE A 760 9.48 10.33 -33.22
N ILE A 761 9.86 10.54 -31.95
CA ILE A 761 9.58 9.59 -30.85
C ILE A 761 8.07 9.34 -30.72
N ALA A 762 7.27 10.41 -30.70
CA ALA A 762 5.81 10.31 -30.60
C ALA A 762 5.21 9.45 -31.73
N GLN A 763 5.69 9.63 -32.96
CA GLN A 763 5.20 8.87 -34.12
C GLN A 763 5.72 7.42 -34.14
N MET A 764 6.97 7.18 -33.79
CA MET A 764 7.52 5.81 -33.83
C MET A 764 6.86 4.89 -32.78
N LEU A 765 6.46 5.43 -31.62
CA LEU A 765 5.65 4.69 -30.64
C LEU A 765 4.31 4.21 -31.24
N GLN A 766 3.72 5.01 -32.13
CA GLN A 766 2.50 4.64 -32.84
C GLN A 766 2.74 3.72 -34.04
N MET A 767 4.00 3.45 -34.38
CA MET A 767 4.44 2.63 -35.52
C MET A 767 5.11 1.32 -35.08
N GLY A 768 4.96 0.93 -33.82
CA GLY A 768 5.42 -0.37 -33.32
C GLY A 768 6.85 -0.37 -32.77
N ASP A 769 7.44 0.80 -32.50
CA ASP A 769 8.73 0.93 -31.82
C ASP A 769 8.53 1.32 -30.34
N GLU A 770 9.54 1.08 -29.51
CA GLU A 770 9.55 1.53 -28.10
C GLU A 770 10.67 2.51 -27.78
N GLY A 771 11.65 2.71 -28.68
CA GLY A 771 12.66 3.77 -28.56
C GLY A 771 13.97 3.38 -27.85
N HIS A 772 14.11 2.13 -27.38
CA HIS A 772 15.31 1.61 -26.75
C HIS A 772 15.91 0.44 -27.55
N ASN A 773 15.22 -0.70 -27.61
CA ASN A 773 15.65 -1.87 -28.37
C ASN A 773 15.05 -1.93 -29.77
N ARG A 774 13.90 -1.29 -30.01
CA ARG A 774 13.31 -1.21 -31.35
C ARG A 774 13.18 0.25 -31.78
N ASN A 775 13.91 0.60 -32.84
CA ASN A 775 14.07 1.96 -33.36
C ASN A 775 13.92 2.03 -34.89
N ARG A 776 13.25 1.04 -35.49
CA ARG A 776 13.22 0.85 -36.94
C ARG A 776 12.42 1.94 -37.66
N ALA A 777 11.24 2.30 -37.14
CA ALA A 777 10.44 3.40 -37.66
C ALA A 777 11.17 4.73 -37.47
N GLY A 778 11.68 5.00 -36.26
CA GLY A 778 12.43 6.23 -35.97
C GLY A 778 13.65 6.41 -36.88
N SER A 779 14.42 5.34 -37.13
CA SER A 779 15.60 5.39 -38.01
C SER A 779 15.24 5.71 -39.47
N LEU A 780 14.13 5.17 -39.97
CA LEU A 780 13.64 5.47 -41.32
C LEU A 780 13.07 6.89 -41.44
N MET A 781 12.41 7.38 -40.40
CA MET A 781 11.88 8.75 -40.36
C MET A 781 13.00 9.78 -40.34
N LEU A 782 14.03 9.57 -39.52
CA LEU A 782 15.22 10.43 -39.54
C LEU A 782 15.88 10.44 -40.92
N LEU A 783 16.06 9.26 -41.53
CA LEU A 783 16.66 9.18 -42.86
C LEU A 783 15.82 9.93 -43.89
N ARG A 784 14.49 9.88 -43.80
CA ARG A 784 13.60 10.68 -44.65
C ARG A 784 13.85 12.18 -44.51
N GLU A 785 14.05 12.69 -43.29
CA GLU A 785 14.32 14.11 -43.04
C GLU A 785 15.70 14.55 -43.56
N LEU A 786 16.73 13.70 -43.41
CA LEU A 786 18.11 14.05 -43.77
C LEU A 786 18.49 13.73 -45.21
N LEU A 787 17.85 12.75 -45.86
CA LEU A 787 18.26 12.27 -47.18
C LEU A 787 18.35 13.39 -48.23
N PRO A 788 17.40 14.36 -48.33
CA PRO A 788 17.50 15.44 -49.32
C PRO A 788 18.76 16.30 -49.16
N THR A 789 19.17 16.60 -47.93
CA THR A 789 20.35 17.44 -47.65
C THR A 789 21.64 16.64 -47.68
N MET A 790 21.61 15.35 -47.31
CA MET A 790 22.73 14.41 -47.50
C MET A 790 23.14 14.27 -48.97
N ILE A 791 22.17 14.24 -49.90
CA ILE A 791 22.43 14.15 -51.34
C ILE A 791 23.16 15.40 -51.87
N THR A 792 22.98 16.54 -51.21
CA THR A 792 23.62 17.82 -51.58
C THR A 792 24.86 18.14 -50.77
N ALA A 793 25.33 17.23 -49.90
CA ALA A 793 26.56 17.42 -49.14
C ALA A 793 27.77 17.47 -50.09
N ASP A 794 28.78 18.26 -49.72
CA ASP A 794 30.07 18.35 -50.41
C ASP A 794 30.92 17.11 -50.09
N ALA A 795 30.54 15.99 -50.71
CA ALA A 795 31.20 14.69 -50.60
C ALA A 795 31.04 13.92 -51.93
N SER A 796 31.82 12.85 -52.12
CA SER A 796 31.66 12.04 -53.33
C SER A 796 30.31 11.31 -53.33
N SER A 797 29.73 11.06 -54.51
CA SER A 797 28.48 10.29 -54.61
C SER A 797 28.59 8.89 -54.01
N THR A 798 29.81 8.32 -53.99
CA THR A 798 30.10 7.03 -53.37
C THR A 798 30.01 7.12 -51.85
N ASP A 799 30.63 8.14 -51.25
CA ASP A 799 30.62 8.37 -49.81
C ASP A 799 29.21 8.69 -49.31
N ILE A 800 28.45 9.51 -50.04
CA ILE A 800 27.04 9.80 -49.75
C ILE A 800 26.22 8.51 -49.78
N ALA A 801 26.37 7.69 -50.84
CA ALA A 801 25.65 6.43 -50.94
C ALA A 801 26.02 5.44 -49.83
N GLU A 802 27.28 5.44 -49.38
CA GLU A 802 27.73 4.64 -48.25
C GLU A 802 27.16 5.13 -46.92
N ALA A 803 27.18 6.44 -46.65
CA ALA A 803 26.58 7.04 -45.46
C ALA A 803 25.07 6.77 -45.37
N VAL A 804 24.35 6.90 -46.49
CA VAL A 804 22.91 6.57 -46.58
C VAL A 804 22.67 5.08 -46.34
N ARG A 805 23.48 4.20 -46.94
CA ARG A 805 23.36 2.74 -46.75
C ARG A 805 23.64 2.35 -45.30
N PHE A 806 24.68 2.92 -44.70
CA PHE A 806 25.06 2.66 -43.31
C PHE A 806 23.96 3.08 -42.34
N SER A 807 23.40 4.28 -42.54
CA SER A 807 22.31 4.81 -41.71
C SER A 807 21.02 3.99 -41.88
N GLY A 808 20.65 3.64 -43.11
CA GLY A 808 19.42 2.89 -43.41
C GLY A 808 19.46 1.39 -43.10
N ALA A 809 20.64 0.76 -43.11
CA ALA A 809 20.79 -0.65 -42.75
C ALA A 809 20.85 -0.88 -41.22
N ASN A 810 20.95 0.19 -40.44
CA ASN A 810 21.09 0.14 -38.99
C ASN A 810 19.75 0.45 -38.32
N GLU A 811 19.04 -0.61 -37.90
CA GLU A 811 17.73 -0.48 -37.24
C GLU A 811 17.80 0.22 -35.87
N HIS A 812 19.00 0.42 -35.31
CA HIS A 812 19.24 1.14 -34.06
C HIS A 812 19.81 2.55 -34.26
N PHE A 813 19.89 3.07 -35.50
CA PHE A 813 20.55 4.35 -35.77
C PHE A 813 19.93 5.50 -34.95
N PHE A 814 18.60 5.49 -34.80
CA PHE A 814 17.85 6.51 -34.05
C PHE A 814 18.03 6.45 -32.52
N LEU A 815 18.50 5.33 -31.95
CA LEU A 815 18.72 5.24 -30.49
C LEU A 815 19.62 6.38 -29.98
N ASN A 816 20.64 6.73 -30.76
CA ASN A 816 21.60 7.78 -30.42
C ASN A 816 21.04 9.21 -30.55
N LEU A 817 19.80 9.37 -31.05
CA LEU A 817 19.04 10.62 -31.00
C LEU A 817 17.95 10.57 -29.94
N GLY A 818 17.31 9.41 -29.77
CA GLY A 818 16.31 9.20 -28.74
C GLY A 818 16.88 9.36 -27.32
N MET A 819 18.07 8.84 -27.05
CA MET A 819 18.73 8.96 -25.75
C MET A 819 18.97 10.42 -25.32
N PRO A 820 19.62 11.30 -26.12
CA PRO A 820 19.80 12.71 -25.72
C PRO A 820 18.47 13.48 -25.68
N ALA A 821 17.46 13.13 -26.48
CA ALA A 821 16.12 13.70 -26.35
C ALA A 821 15.48 13.35 -24.99
N CYS A 822 15.62 12.10 -24.54
CA CYS A 822 15.18 11.66 -23.22
C CYS A 822 15.98 12.35 -22.10
N LYS A 823 17.29 12.52 -22.29
CA LYS A 823 18.15 13.26 -21.35
C LYS A 823 17.74 14.73 -21.22
N LEU A 824 17.37 15.41 -22.30
CA LEU A 824 16.82 16.77 -22.23
C LEU A 824 15.53 16.85 -21.41
N SER A 825 14.61 15.90 -21.63
CA SER A 825 13.38 15.78 -20.85
C SER A 825 13.67 15.62 -19.35
N THR A 826 14.55 14.70 -18.97
CA THR A 826 14.86 14.47 -17.55
C THR A 826 15.73 15.56 -16.93
N LEU A 827 16.58 16.22 -17.71
CA LEU A 827 17.36 17.40 -17.30
C LEU A 827 16.46 18.57 -16.91
N ALA A 828 15.39 18.81 -17.66
CA ALA A 828 14.45 19.87 -17.37
C ALA A 828 13.84 19.73 -15.96
N ALA A 829 13.72 18.51 -15.45
CA ALA A 829 13.24 18.21 -14.11
C ALA A 829 14.32 18.12 -13.03
N HIS A 830 15.61 18.30 -13.36
CA HIS A 830 16.69 18.14 -12.40
C HIS A 830 16.82 19.33 -11.43
N GLY A 831 17.14 19.04 -10.17
CA GLY A 831 17.44 20.05 -9.16
C GLY A 831 16.23 20.79 -8.57
N ILE A 832 15.04 20.17 -8.53
CA ILE A 832 13.82 20.75 -7.93
C ILE A 832 13.75 20.33 -6.45
N PRO A 833 13.90 21.25 -5.48
CA PRO A 833 13.87 20.91 -4.06
C PRO A 833 12.54 20.25 -3.65
N GLY A 834 12.63 19.16 -2.89
CA GLY A 834 11.48 18.37 -2.44
C GLY A 834 10.96 17.37 -3.47
N SER A 835 11.47 17.37 -4.72
CA SER A 835 11.05 16.39 -5.72
C SER A 835 11.71 15.04 -5.50
N SER A 836 10.91 13.97 -5.55
CA SER A 836 11.35 12.59 -5.47
C SER A 836 11.47 11.91 -6.84
N VAL A 837 11.42 12.69 -7.93
CA VAL A 837 11.50 12.18 -9.31
C VAL A 837 12.94 11.80 -9.68
N VAL A 838 13.13 10.60 -10.21
CA VAL A 838 14.38 10.12 -10.79
C VAL A 838 14.64 10.84 -12.11
N THR A 839 15.82 11.44 -12.26
CA THR A 839 16.23 12.19 -13.46
C THR A 839 17.33 11.50 -14.25
N THR A 840 17.96 10.47 -13.67
CA THR A 840 18.94 9.63 -14.35
C THR A 840 18.82 8.21 -13.85
N MET A 841 18.77 7.25 -14.77
CA MET A 841 19.14 5.86 -14.54
C MET A 841 20.24 5.49 -15.53
N ALA A 842 21.36 4.98 -15.04
CA ALA A 842 22.50 4.63 -15.87
C ALA A 842 23.35 3.53 -15.23
N ARG A 843 24.12 2.81 -16.04
CA ARG A 843 24.93 1.68 -15.57
C ARG A 843 26.22 1.54 -16.37
N ASN A 844 27.29 1.10 -15.72
CA ASN A 844 28.64 1.01 -16.32
C ASN A 844 29.11 -0.45 -16.51
N GLY A 845 28.20 -1.43 -16.38
CA GLY A 845 28.52 -2.86 -16.46
C GLY A 845 29.08 -3.45 -15.17
N THR A 846 29.16 -2.65 -14.10
CA THR A 846 29.60 -3.03 -12.76
C THR A 846 28.64 -2.47 -11.72
N ASP A 847 28.38 -1.17 -11.78
CA ASP A 847 27.45 -0.45 -10.92
C ASP A 847 26.28 0.10 -11.76
N PHE A 848 25.09 0.06 -11.17
CA PHE A 848 23.93 0.83 -11.57
C PHE A 848 23.85 2.07 -10.67
N GLY A 849 23.48 3.21 -11.22
CA GLY A 849 23.31 4.46 -10.48
C GLY A 849 22.02 5.18 -10.86
N ILE A 850 21.39 5.81 -9.87
CA ILE A 850 20.32 6.79 -10.08
C ILE A 850 20.70 8.18 -9.56
N ARG A 851 20.10 9.21 -10.16
CA ARG A 851 20.07 10.58 -9.62
C ARG A 851 18.63 11.04 -9.48
N VAL A 852 18.35 11.82 -8.44
CA VAL A 852 17.00 12.24 -8.06
C VAL A 852 16.96 13.76 -7.96
N SER A 853 15.86 14.36 -8.44
CA SER A 853 15.74 15.80 -8.60
C SER A 853 16.01 16.56 -7.29
N GLY A 854 15.38 16.15 -6.19
CA GLY A 854 15.50 16.82 -4.88
C GLY A 854 16.85 16.63 -4.18
N THR A 855 17.75 15.80 -4.70
CA THR A 855 19.08 15.55 -4.13
C THR A 855 20.24 16.02 -5.02
N GLY A 856 19.93 16.65 -6.16
CA GLY A 856 20.91 17.26 -7.05
C GLY A 856 21.87 16.24 -7.69
N ASP A 857 23.18 16.55 -7.66
CA ASP A 857 24.20 15.75 -8.35
C ASP A 857 24.56 14.41 -7.67
N ALA A 858 23.96 14.10 -6.53
CA ALA A 858 24.25 12.88 -5.79
C ALA A 858 23.86 11.61 -6.58
N TRP A 859 24.80 10.66 -6.65
CA TRP A 859 24.56 9.32 -7.18
C TRP A 859 24.21 8.35 -6.06
N PHE A 860 23.17 7.55 -6.27
CA PHE A 860 22.84 6.39 -5.43
C PHE A 860 23.08 5.12 -6.23
N THR A 861 23.95 4.24 -5.71
CA THR A 861 24.53 3.16 -6.52
C THR A 861 24.35 1.78 -5.90
N GLY A 862 24.27 0.77 -6.77
CA GLY A 862 24.36 -0.63 -6.41
C GLY A 862 24.93 -1.50 -7.51
N PRO A 863 25.16 -2.80 -7.24
CA PRO A 863 25.69 -3.71 -8.24
C PRO A 863 24.72 -3.79 -9.42
N ALA A 864 25.22 -3.65 -10.64
CA ALA A 864 24.41 -3.82 -11.83
C ALA A 864 23.89 -5.27 -11.90
N ASN A 865 22.59 -5.42 -12.13
CA ASN A 865 21.97 -6.72 -12.36
C ASN A 865 22.32 -7.24 -13.77
N THR A 866 22.30 -8.55 -13.96
CA THR A 866 22.48 -9.15 -15.29
C THR A 866 21.12 -9.29 -15.97
N PRO A 867 20.96 -8.84 -17.23
CA PRO A 867 19.70 -8.99 -17.93
C PRO A 867 19.34 -10.46 -18.18
N GLU A 868 18.05 -10.76 -18.15
CA GLU A 868 17.50 -12.08 -18.45
C GLU A 868 16.70 -12.05 -19.75
N GLY A 869 16.93 -12.99 -20.65
CA GLY A 869 16.27 -12.99 -21.96
C GLY A 869 16.88 -13.95 -22.97
N LEU A 870 16.86 -13.55 -24.24
CA LEU A 870 17.25 -14.41 -25.36
C LEU A 870 18.73 -14.20 -25.73
N PHE A 871 19.46 -15.31 -25.81
CA PHE A 871 20.86 -15.35 -26.22
C PHE A 871 21.03 -15.64 -27.71
N LEU A 872 22.05 -15.04 -28.33
CA LEU A 872 22.38 -15.20 -29.73
C LEU A 872 23.28 -16.43 -29.95
N GLY A 873 22.94 -17.25 -30.95
CA GLY A 873 23.78 -18.36 -31.36
C GLY A 873 24.04 -19.37 -30.24
N SER A 874 25.30 -19.54 -29.84
CA SER A 874 25.73 -20.50 -28.82
C SER A 874 26.00 -19.88 -27.45
N TYR A 875 25.71 -18.58 -27.25
CA TYR A 875 25.91 -17.90 -25.97
C TYR A 875 24.87 -18.34 -24.94
N GLY A 876 25.22 -18.20 -23.66
CA GLY A 876 24.32 -18.40 -22.54
C GLY A 876 24.56 -17.39 -21.39
N PRO A 877 23.86 -17.56 -20.25
CA PRO A 877 23.93 -16.63 -19.12
C PRO A 877 25.34 -16.30 -18.62
N ASP A 878 26.25 -17.28 -18.61
CA ASP A 878 27.63 -17.10 -18.14
C ASP A 878 28.50 -16.20 -19.06
N ASP A 879 28.03 -15.98 -20.30
CA ASP A 879 28.69 -15.12 -21.29
C ASP A 879 28.26 -13.66 -21.18
N ALA A 880 27.14 -13.36 -20.50
CA ALA A 880 26.63 -12.00 -20.37
C ALA A 880 27.38 -11.17 -19.31
N ASN A 881 27.62 -9.91 -19.65
CA ASN A 881 28.03 -8.89 -18.70
C ASN A 881 26.79 -8.40 -17.90
N PRO A 882 26.97 -7.94 -16.65
CA PRO A 882 25.97 -7.10 -15.99
C PRO A 882 25.56 -5.90 -16.86
N ASP A 883 24.36 -5.36 -16.61
CA ASP A 883 23.76 -4.33 -17.46
C ASP A 883 24.65 -3.08 -17.61
N ILE A 884 24.69 -2.50 -18.81
CA ILE A 884 25.65 -1.45 -19.20
C ILE A 884 25.04 -0.44 -20.19
N GLY A 885 25.29 0.85 -19.98
CA GLY A 885 24.81 1.96 -20.81
C GLY A 885 24.16 3.11 -20.06
N ASP A 886 24.04 4.24 -20.73
CA ASP A 886 23.14 5.33 -20.34
C ASP A 886 21.76 5.19 -20.97
N SER A 887 21.52 4.14 -21.76
CA SER A 887 20.27 3.94 -22.49
C SER A 887 19.04 3.76 -21.60
N ALA A 888 19.22 3.43 -20.31
CA ALA A 888 18.17 3.47 -19.28
C ALA A 888 17.57 4.88 -19.06
N ILE A 889 18.19 5.92 -19.63
CA ILE A 889 17.60 7.26 -19.72
C ILE A 889 16.30 7.27 -20.53
N THR A 890 16.12 6.30 -21.44
CA THR A 890 14.89 6.17 -22.24
C THR A 890 13.71 5.76 -21.36
N GLU A 891 13.87 4.77 -20.49
CA GLU A 891 12.89 4.42 -19.45
C GLU A 891 12.69 5.54 -18.44
N THR A 892 13.76 6.25 -18.08
CA THR A 892 13.66 7.40 -17.16
C THR A 892 12.74 8.50 -17.72
N ALA A 893 12.73 8.69 -19.04
CA ALA A 893 11.85 9.62 -19.75
C ALA A 893 10.50 9.01 -20.19
N GLY A 894 10.20 7.76 -19.78
CA GLY A 894 8.92 7.12 -20.02
C GLY A 894 8.78 6.37 -21.35
N ILE A 895 9.87 6.03 -22.05
CA ILE A 895 9.82 5.14 -23.23
C ILE A 895 10.62 3.85 -22.96
N GLY A 896 10.98 3.07 -23.97
CA GLY A 896 11.70 1.80 -23.79
C GLY A 896 10.83 0.75 -23.08
N GLY A 897 11.33 0.15 -21.99
CA GLY A 897 10.57 -0.77 -21.14
C GLY A 897 9.24 -0.21 -20.63
N PHE A 898 9.13 1.11 -20.45
CA PHE A 898 7.90 1.77 -20.01
C PHE A 898 6.86 1.86 -21.13
N ALA A 899 7.29 1.81 -22.39
CA ALA A 899 6.44 1.80 -23.58
C ALA A 899 6.44 0.43 -24.28
N MET A 900 6.74 -0.66 -23.57
CA MET A 900 6.78 -2.01 -24.16
C MET A 900 5.48 -2.41 -24.88
N ALA A 901 4.34 -1.96 -24.36
CA ALA A 901 3.02 -2.12 -24.98
C ALA A 901 2.94 -1.55 -26.42
N ALA A 902 3.73 -0.53 -26.75
CA ALA A 902 3.79 0.05 -28.09
C ALA A 902 4.47 -0.88 -29.11
N ALA A 903 5.32 -1.82 -28.66
CA ALA A 903 6.17 -2.65 -29.51
C ALA A 903 5.90 -4.17 -29.33
N PRO A 904 4.70 -4.70 -29.61
CA PRO A 904 4.41 -6.13 -29.40
C PRO A 904 5.34 -7.07 -30.19
N ALA A 905 5.95 -6.58 -31.27
CA ALA A 905 6.92 -7.32 -32.07
C ALA A 905 8.24 -7.61 -31.34
N ILE A 906 8.62 -6.82 -30.33
CA ILE A 906 9.89 -7.04 -29.62
C ILE A 906 9.80 -8.14 -28.57
N VAL A 907 8.60 -8.46 -28.08
CA VAL A 907 8.42 -9.33 -26.91
C VAL A 907 9.03 -10.72 -27.10
N ARG A 908 9.02 -11.27 -28.33
CA ARG A 908 9.70 -12.54 -28.64
C ARG A 908 11.23 -12.47 -28.53
N PHE A 909 11.79 -11.28 -28.65
CA PHE A 909 13.24 -11.03 -28.65
C PHE A 909 13.77 -10.67 -27.26
N VAL A 910 13.02 -9.90 -26.46
CA VAL A 910 13.40 -9.56 -25.08
C VAL A 910 12.85 -10.53 -24.03
N GLY A 911 11.90 -11.40 -24.40
CA GLY A 911 11.25 -12.37 -23.52
C GLY A 911 9.83 -11.95 -23.12
N GLY A 912 8.91 -12.92 -23.04
CA GLY A 912 7.51 -12.72 -22.62
C GLY A 912 6.45 -12.98 -23.70
N ASP A 913 5.24 -12.45 -23.47
CA ASP A 913 4.12 -12.44 -24.42
C ASP A 913 3.43 -11.05 -24.49
N VAL A 914 2.52 -10.85 -25.45
CA VAL A 914 1.84 -9.54 -25.61
C VAL A 914 1.10 -9.09 -24.33
N PRO A 915 0.36 -9.98 -23.62
CA PRO A 915 -0.18 -9.65 -22.31
C PRO A 915 0.86 -9.18 -21.28
N PHE A 916 2.04 -9.80 -21.25
CA PHE A 916 3.13 -9.35 -20.40
C PHE A 916 3.56 -7.92 -20.74
N ALA A 917 3.73 -7.57 -22.01
CA ALA A 917 4.10 -6.21 -22.40
C ALA A 917 3.06 -5.15 -22.01
N LEU A 918 1.77 -5.48 -22.13
CA LEU A 918 0.68 -4.62 -21.68
C LEU A 918 0.74 -4.40 -20.16
N ARG A 919 0.85 -5.50 -19.40
CA ARG A 919 0.97 -5.43 -17.94
C ARG A 919 2.23 -4.69 -17.50
N ALA A 920 3.37 -4.92 -18.15
CA ALA A 920 4.63 -4.25 -17.82
C ALA A 920 4.49 -2.72 -17.95
N THR A 921 3.97 -2.22 -19.07
CA THR A 921 3.68 -0.79 -19.23
C THR A 921 2.67 -0.30 -18.19
N GLN A 922 1.58 -1.04 -17.96
CA GLN A 922 0.54 -0.63 -17.00
C GLN A 922 1.05 -0.57 -15.55
N THR A 923 1.91 -1.51 -15.14
CA THR A 923 2.55 -1.52 -13.83
C THR A 923 3.43 -0.29 -13.60
N MET A 924 4.04 0.28 -14.65
CA MET A 924 4.89 1.47 -14.49
C MET A 924 4.11 2.74 -14.14
N TYR A 925 2.79 2.81 -14.38
CA TYR A 925 1.96 3.92 -13.89
C TYR A 925 1.93 4.00 -12.35
N GLU A 926 2.16 2.89 -11.66
CA GLU A 926 2.14 2.83 -10.19
C GLU A 926 3.38 3.47 -9.53
N ILE A 927 4.44 3.66 -10.31
CA ILE A 927 5.70 4.22 -9.83
C ILE A 927 6.06 5.55 -10.51
N THR A 928 5.11 6.14 -11.24
CA THR A 928 5.32 7.39 -11.96
C THR A 928 4.35 8.47 -11.53
N VAL A 929 4.76 9.74 -11.64
CA VAL A 929 3.95 10.90 -11.23
C VAL A 929 2.76 11.11 -12.16
N GLY A 930 2.88 10.75 -13.45
CA GLY A 930 1.78 10.88 -14.41
C GLY A 930 2.13 10.41 -15.81
N GLU A 931 1.41 10.92 -16.80
CA GLU A 931 1.51 10.49 -18.20
C GLU A 931 2.16 11.55 -19.10
N HIS A 932 2.93 11.11 -20.10
CA HIS A 932 3.47 12.02 -21.11
C HIS A 932 2.42 12.36 -22.17
N THR A 933 2.14 13.65 -22.38
CA THR A 933 1.04 14.09 -23.25
C THR A 933 1.26 13.85 -24.75
N ALA A 934 2.52 13.72 -25.20
CA ALA A 934 2.83 13.48 -26.62
C ALA A 934 3.22 12.02 -26.93
N TYR A 935 3.58 11.22 -25.93
CA TYR A 935 4.07 9.86 -26.15
C TYR A 935 2.92 8.91 -25.90
N GLN A 936 2.05 8.75 -26.89
CA GLN A 936 0.81 7.99 -26.74
C GLN A 936 0.95 6.56 -27.26
N VAL A 937 0.35 5.61 -26.54
CA VAL A 937 0.38 4.18 -26.88
C VAL A 937 -0.98 3.74 -27.44
N PRO A 938 -1.11 3.44 -28.75
CA PRO A 938 -2.42 3.17 -29.37
C PRO A 938 -3.20 2.01 -28.77
N ILE A 939 -2.52 0.92 -28.38
CA ILE A 939 -3.18 -0.27 -27.81
C ILE A 939 -3.75 -0.02 -26.39
N LEU A 940 -3.32 1.06 -25.74
CA LEU A 940 -3.83 1.52 -24.45
C LEU A 940 -4.74 2.74 -24.65
N GLU A 941 -5.52 2.77 -25.73
CA GLU A 941 -6.46 3.84 -26.06
C GLU A 941 -5.80 5.23 -26.13
N PHE A 942 -4.55 5.30 -26.60
CA PHE A 942 -3.75 6.52 -26.68
C PHE A 942 -3.47 7.19 -25.33
N ARG A 943 -3.48 6.43 -24.23
CA ARG A 943 -2.87 6.88 -22.97
C ARG A 943 -1.42 7.30 -23.19
N GLY A 944 -1.00 8.33 -22.46
CA GLY A 944 0.38 8.80 -22.49
C GLY A 944 1.29 7.85 -21.71
N THR A 945 2.55 7.69 -22.11
CA THR A 945 3.45 6.77 -21.43
C THR A 945 3.72 7.19 -19.97
N PRO A 946 3.92 6.23 -19.04
CA PRO A 946 4.20 6.52 -17.64
C PRO A 946 5.50 7.32 -17.50
N THR A 947 5.47 8.46 -16.79
CA THR A 947 6.57 9.44 -16.79
C THR A 947 6.81 10.04 -15.41
N GLY A 948 8.10 10.25 -15.09
CA GLY A 948 8.55 10.80 -13.82
C GLY A 948 8.54 9.74 -12.72
N ILE A 949 9.52 8.83 -12.76
CA ILE A 949 9.65 7.75 -11.78
C ILE A 949 9.81 8.34 -10.38
N ASP A 950 8.93 8.00 -9.44
CA ASP A 950 8.96 8.48 -8.08
C ASP A 950 9.61 7.46 -7.13
N VAL A 951 10.70 7.87 -6.47
CA VAL A 951 11.42 7.05 -5.49
C VAL A 951 10.51 6.59 -4.34
N ALA A 952 9.59 7.46 -3.88
CA ALA A 952 8.68 7.11 -2.80
C ALA A 952 7.69 6.02 -3.24
N ALA A 953 7.15 6.12 -4.46
CA ALA A 953 6.27 5.10 -5.03
C ALA A 953 6.99 3.76 -5.26
N VAL A 954 8.24 3.77 -5.75
CA VAL A 954 9.07 2.55 -5.89
C VAL A 954 9.28 1.88 -4.53
N ALA A 955 9.70 2.63 -3.51
CA ALA A 955 9.92 2.07 -2.18
C ALA A 955 8.62 1.59 -1.51
N ARG A 956 7.50 2.26 -1.79
CA ARG A 956 6.18 1.93 -1.24
C ARG A 956 5.61 0.65 -1.85
N THR A 957 5.72 0.49 -3.18
CA THR A 957 5.08 -0.61 -3.91
C THR A 957 5.99 -1.84 -4.07
N GLY A 958 7.31 -1.66 -3.91
CA GLY A 958 8.30 -2.68 -4.26
C GLY A 958 8.44 -2.92 -5.77
N ILE A 959 7.76 -2.12 -6.61
CA ILE A 959 7.85 -2.22 -8.06
C ILE A 959 9.11 -1.48 -8.52
N LEU A 960 10.04 -2.19 -9.16
CA LEU A 960 11.23 -1.61 -9.75
C LEU A 960 10.99 -1.22 -11.22
N PRO A 961 11.62 -0.15 -11.73
CA PRO A 961 11.54 0.22 -13.14
C PRO A 961 11.94 -0.92 -14.08
N GLN A 962 11.08 -1.22 -15.04
CA GLN A 962 11.36 -2.24 -16.05
C GLN A 962 12.21 -1.65 -17.17
N ILE A 963 13.38 -2.25 -17.41
CA ILE A 963 14.31 -1.84 -18.48
C ILE A 963 14.38 -2.95 -19.53
N ASN A 964 14.24 -2.57 -20.80
CA ASN A 964 14.58 -3.43 -21.92
C ASN A 964 16.02 -3.14 -22.32
N THR A 965 16.91 -4.12 -22.45
CA THR A 965 18.32 -3.84 -22.75
C THR A 965 18.96 -4.91 -23.63
N GLY A 966 20.00 -4.52 -24.38
CA GLY A 966 20.87 -5.45 -25.09
C GLY A 966 21.97 -5.98 -24.16
N MET A 967 22.32 -7.25 -24.30
CA MET A 967 23.34 -7.91 -23.50
C MET A 967 24.71 -7.82 -24.20
N ALA A 968 25.70 -7.24 -23.51
CA ALA A 968 27.10 -7.26 -23.92
C ALA A 968 27.79 -8.52 -23.40
N GLY A 969 28.79 -9.04 -24.13
CA GLY A 969 29.62 -10.13 -23.65
C GLY A 969 30.50 -9.71 -22.48
N ARG A 970 30.66 -10.60 -21.48
CA ARG A 970 31.46 -10.38 -20.27
C ARG A 970 32.94 -10.17 -20.55
N VAL A 971 33.44 -10.77 -21.63
CA VAL A 971 34.84 -10.66 -22.07
C VAL A 971 34.97 -9.50 -23.05
N ALA A 972 35.99 -8.66 -22.85
CA ALA A 972 36.33 -7.57 -23.77
C ALA A 972 36.50 -8.11 -25.20
N GLY A 973 35.93 -7.43 -26.19
CA GLY A 973 36.03 -7.85 -27.59
C GLY A 973 34.91 -8.75 -28.13
N THR A 974 34.08 -9.34 -27.26
CA THR A 974 33.05 -10.31 -27.68
C THR A 974 31.94 -9.68 -28.52
N GLY A 975 31.47 -8.48 -28.15
CA GLY A 975 30.33 -7.85 -28.80
C GLY A 975 29.00 -8.15 -28.11
N GLN A 976 27.89 -8.03 -28.84
CA GLN A 976 26.56 -8.34 -28.35
C GLN A 976 26.34 -9.86 -28.25
N VAL A 977 25.77 -10.32 -27.14
CA VAL A 977 25.48 -11.74 -26.88
C VAL A 977 24.00 -12.05 -26.75
N GLY A 978 23.13 -11.04 -26.61
CA GLY A 978 21.69 -11.23 -26.41
C GLY A 978 20.91 -9.93 -26.21
N ALA A 979 19.66 -10.07 -25.78
CA ALA A 979 18.80 -8.98 -25.32
C ALA A 979 17.79 -9.52 -24.30
N GLY A 980 17.32 -8.66 -23.41
CA GLY A 980 16.44 -9.09 -22.33
C GLY A 980 15.91 -7.96 -21.48
N LEU A 981 15.36 -8.37 -20.34
CA LEU A 981 14.75 -7.55 -19.33
C LEU A 981 15.67 -7.47 -18.11
N VAL A 982 15.70 -6.31 -17.48
CA VAL A 982 16.42 -6.10 -16.23
C VAL A 982 15.74 -5.02 -15.42
N THR A 983 15.97 -5.02 -14.12
CA THR A 983 15.55 -3.96 -13.20
C THR A 983 16.77 -3.35 -12.51
N PRO A 984 16.72 -2.06 -12.11
CA PRO A 984 17.73 -1.49 -11.24
C PRO A 984 17.81 -2.25 -9.91
N PRO A 985 18.96 -2.25 -9.21
CA PRO A 985 19.04 -2.80 -7.86
C PRO A 985 18.23 -1.94 -6.88
N GLU A 986 17.40 -2.58 -6.07
CA GLU A 986 16.49 -1.93 -5.11
C GLU A 986 17.19 -0.91 -4.19
N GLN A 987 18.42 -1.22 -3.78
CA GLN A 987 19.20 -0.37 -2.88
C GLN A 987 19.46 1.05 -3.41
N CYS A 988 19.42 1.28 -4.72
CA CYS A 988 19.51 2.63 -5.28
C CYS A 988 18.35 3.52 -4.79
N PHE A 989 17.14 2.96 -4.72
CA PHE A 989 15.94 3.68 -4.30
C PHE A 989 15.87 3.85 -2.79
N THR A 990 16.29 2.83 -2.02
CA THR A 990 16.28 2.93 -0.55
C THR A 990 17.29 3.97 -0.04
N GLN A 991 18.48 4.05 -0.67
CA GLN A 991 19.47 5.10 -0.39
C GLN A 991 18.95 6.49 -0.79
N ALA A 992 18.32 6.61 -1.96
CA ALA A 992 17.73 7.87 -2.41
C ALA A 992 16.60 8.35 -1.49
N LEU A 993 15.74 7.44 -1.05
CA LEU A 993 14.65 7.74 -0.10
C LEU A 993 15.21 8.24 1.24
N ALA A 994 16.28 7.62 1.74
CA ALA A 994 16.95 8.06 2.96
C ALA A 994 17.49 9.50 2.82
N ALA A 995 18.15 9.82 1.71
CA ALA A 995 18.66 11.16 1.45
C ALA A 995 17.54 12.21 1.29
N LEU A 996 16.41 11.84 0.65
CA LEU A 996 15.24 12.71 0.59
C LEU A 996 14.66 12.96 1.98
N ALA A 997 14.55 11.92 2.83
CA ALA A 997 14.06 12.03 4.19
C ALA A 997 14.95 12.96 5.05
N GLU A 998 16.27 12.90 4.86
CA GLU A 998 17.22 13.81 5.50
C GLU A 998 17.05 15.28 5.05
N ALA A 999 16.60 15.50 3.81
CA ALA A 999 16.34 16.83 3.26
C ALA A 999 14.98 17.43 3.66
N VAL A 1000 14.11 16.66 4.32
CA VAL A 1000 12.87 17.16 4.92
C VAL A 1000 13.23 17.90 6.21
N ALA A 1001 12.91 19.20 6.26
CA ALA A 1001 13.11 19.99 7.48
C ALA A 1001 12.32 19.38 8.66
N PRO A 1002 12.88 19.35 9.87
CA PRO A 1002 12.25 18.73 11.03
C PRO A 1002 10.96 19.41 11.47
#